data_AF-A0A1G3VJ40-F1
#
_entry.id   AF-A0A1G3VJ40-F1
#
_cell.length_a   1.000
_cell.length_b   1.000
_cell.length_c   1.000
_cell.angle_alpha   90.00
_cell.angle_beta   90.00
_cell.angle_gamma   90.00
#
_symmetry.space_group_name_H-M   'P 1'
#
loop_
_entity.id
_entity.type
_entity.pdbx_description
1 polymer ?
#
loop_
_entity_poly.entity_id
_entity_poly.type
_entity_poly.pdbx_seq_one_letter_code
_entity_poly.pdbx_strand_id
1 'polypeptide(L)'
;MHILHVHFEDTEVNGSGHIDFRCGQSTLRKWTIWPDSHQNVERLNLLAFVCIGSRFLPQFNKFTMSTCRSNTDGFRLEFVFTRHAPWDIPAESNPVVASGFLVSPDGAVQELKKRDSKHVSSDIPFRSNSFGSGMQQSFSLAYGPEWRVHDGTDCFDFSETTHRLERFLSLFDSNAHLTDGVAFLRKLHYRTVKSRLPAVRTMELLSDAFKEDFQVKTDQWLDRDADFGELWKRLNPWQFEAIVPIIDAVRHVVDATPHDLNPMERPGVVLWRLPYSFCCDDRFSRWIDVLDRLFPNIQFVVVLPTESLEIFPREVMERELTVPCAVNGITRRKLLHLGRLRSDTILLVDVDGRIPNVALMKLSAFYRLKGYRTQLIRGGHWDVKSVEQVFASCVFNSATSLRRVWKLRERFGDAMTMGGSGLDLKLRLPAEIEEMPADFSLYSETRDMAIGFLTRGCPFKCPFCVVPQKEGLPRQVSSLDELLQNRTKVVLLDDNILAYPQADNLLSEMAARKLDVNFNQTLDLRLVNKERASLLRRINCRNYRFSRANYHFSLNNTDHFEAMRRNYGYFSFKKRSDNVEFVCMYGFDTTLAEDVERFRFIRSLPGAYVFVQQYRFIPNGKETDLSDFFDDQADDLIDQLIKICFPQNMKSMEQYYRWLSRIYFERFGKLHMPLVDTIYRYNLRDRKGMYITNMLTSGTSRRK
;
A
#
# COMPACT_ATOMS: atom_id res chain seq x y z
N MET A 1 2.24 18.37 -6.26
CA MET A 1 2.54 18.82 -7.64
C MET A 1 2.16 20.28 -7.82
N HIS A 2 2.94 21.04 -8.60
CA HIS A 2 2.60 22.40 -9.04
C HIS A 2 2.80 22.54 -10.55
N ILE A 3 1.99 23.37 -11.21
CA ILE A 3 2.10 23.67 -12.63
C ILE A 3 3.09 24.81 -12.81
N LEU A 4 4.09 24.61 -13.68
CA LEU A 4 5.11 25.61 -13.97
C LEU A 4 4.77 26.38 -15.23
N HIS A 5 4.45 25.68 -16.31
CA HIS A 5 4.09 26.26 -17.60
C HIS A 5 3.11 25.38 -18.37
N VAL A 6 2.24 26.02 -19.14
CA VAL A 6 1.27 25.36 -20.02
C VAL A 6 1.30 26.07 -21.38
N HIS A 7 1.47 25.30 -22.44
CA HIS A 7 1.30 25.71 -23.83
C HIS A 7 0.04 25.06 -24.37
N PHE A 8 -0.74 25.83 -25.10
CA PHE A 8 -1.96 25.38 -25.74
C PHE A 8 -2.01 25.84 -27.20
N GLU A 9 -2.56 25.01 -28.07
CA GLU A 9 -2.81 25.33 -29.48
C GLU A 9 -4.25 25.02 -29.85
N ASP A 10 -4.81 25.82 -30.75
CA ASP A 10 -6.12 25.61 -31.38
C ASP A 10 -7.32 25.60 -30.41
N THR A 11 -7.22 26.36 -29.31
CA THR A 11 -8.34 26.56 -28.37
C THR A 11 -9.37 27.53 -28.95
N GLU A 12 -10.62 27.41 -28.48
CA GLU A 12 -11.76 28.15 -29.02
C GLU A 12 -11.59 29.67 -28.91
N VAL A 13 -11.26 30.17 -27.71
CA VAL A 13 -11.22 31.60 -27.40
C VAL A 13 -9.82 32.17 -27.52
N ASN A 14 -8.81 31.52 -26.93
CA ASN A 14 -7.43 32.00 -26.92
C ASN A 14 -6.62 31.58 -28.16
N GLY A 15 -7.08 30.61 -28.97
CA GLY A 15 -6.31 30.08 -30.09
C GLY A 15 -5.05 29.36 -29.61
N SER A 16 -3.88 29.96 -29.83
CA SER A 16 -2.59 29.40 -29.40
C SER A 16 -1.86 30.37 -28.47
N GLY A 17 -1.28 29.84 -27.41
CA GLY A 17 -0.65 30.66 -26.38
C GLY A 17 0.08 29.85 -25.32
N HIS A 18 0.53 30.57 -24.28
CA HIS A 18 1.20 29.97 -23.13
C HIS A 18 0.83 30.68 -21.83
N ILE A 19 1.01 29.97 -20.72
CA ILE A 19 0.84 30.43 -19.35
C ILE A 19 2.11 30.07 -18.58
N ASP A 20 2.74 31.05 -17.94
CA ASP A 20 3.91 30.86 -17.07
C ASP A 20 3.59 31.32 -15.65
N PHE A 21 3.84 30.44 -14.67
CA PHE A 21 3.60 30.69 -13.25
C PHE A 21 4.89 31.01 -12.48
N ARG A 22 6.05 30.94 -13.13
CA ARG A 22 7.33 31.12 -12.49
C ARG A 22 7.59 32.61 -12.22
N CYS A 23 8.00 32.92 -10.99
CA CYS A 23 8.58 34.22 -10.66
C CYS A 23 10.11 34.25 -10.89
N GLY A 24 10.76 33.09 -10.82
CA GLY A 24 12.21 32.96 -10.96
C GLY A 24 12.67 31.53 -11.21
N GLN A 25 13.96 31.28 -10.97
CA GLN A 25 14.58 29.97 -11.19
C GLN A 25 14.18 28.89 -10.17
N SER A 26 13.71 29.28 -8.98
CA SER A 26 13.38 28.34 -7.89
C SER A 26 12.04 28.62 -7.23
N THR A 27 11.26 29.58 -7.71
CA THR A 27 9.99 29.98 -7.10
C THR A 27 8.86 30.13 -8.12
N LEU A 28 7.63 29.92 -7.67
CA LEU A 28 6.39 30.17 -8.40
C LEU A 28 5.44 31.02 -7.55
N ARG A 29 4.51 31.75 -8.18
CA ARG A 29 3.45 32.46 -7.45
C ARG A 29 2.56 31.45 -6.72
N LYS A 30 2.31 31.68 -5.43
CA LYS A 30 1.29 30.92 -4.70
C LYS A 30 -0.10 31.27 -5.20
N TRP A 31 -0.38 32.55 -5.39
CA TRP A 31 -1.66 33.05 -5.89
C TRP A 31 -1.49 33.73 -7.25
N THR A 32 -2.20 33.20 -8.24
CA THR A 32 -2.33 33.83 -9.56
C THR A 32 -3.76 34.27 -9.76
N ILE A 33 -3.97 35.56 -10.01
CA ILE A 33 -5.30 36.16 -10.10
C ILE A 33 -5.49 36.73 -11.50
N TRP A 34 -6.57 36.33 -12.15
CA TRP A 34 -6.95 36.79 -13.48
C TRP A 34 -8.30 37.52 -13.43
N PRO A 35 -8.47 38.61 -14.20
CA PRO A 35 -9.76 39.28 -14.31
C PRO A 35 -10.77 38.38 -15.03
N ASP A 36 -12.04 38.46 -14.65
CA ASP A 36 -13.11 37.70 -15.27
C ASP A 36 -13.30 38.09 -16.74
N SER A 37 -13.07 37.11 -17.61
CA SER A 37 -13.19 37.25 -19.06
C SER A 37 -13.32 35.87 -19.69
N HIS A 38 -13.92 35.80 -20.88
CA HIS A 38 -13.99 34.54 -21.63
C HIS A 38 -12.61 33.92 -21.85
N GLN A 39 -11.58 34.74 -22.09
CA GLN A 39 -10.21 34.25 -22.27
C GLN A 39 -9.65 33.59 -20.99
N ASN A 40 -9.86 34.21 -19.83
CA ASN A 40 -9.31 33.70 -18.57
C ASN A 40 -10.11 32.52 -18.00
N VAL A 41 -11.42 32.49 -18.24
CA VAL A 41 -12.26 31.32 -17.95
C VAL A 41 -11.82 30.12 -18.79
N GLU A 42 -11.56 30.30 -20.10
CA GLU A 42 -11.02 29.21 -20.93
C GLU A 42 -9.65 28.75 -20.41
N ARG A 43 -8.74 29.67 -20.07
CA ARG A 43 -7.43 29.31 -19.48
C ARG A 43 -7.57 28.50 -18.20
N LEU A 44 -8.50 28.87 -17.31
CA LEU A 44 -8.78 28.13 -16.08
C LEU A 44 -9.27 26.70 -16.37
N ASN A 45 -10.14 26.53 -17.37
CA ASN A 45 -10.62 25.21 -17.80
C ASN A 45 -9.48 24.35 -18.37
N LEU A 46 -8.56 24.93 -19.15
CA LEU A 46 -7.39 24.21 -19.65
C LEU A 46 -6.49 23.72 -18.51
N LEU A 47 -6.29 24.52 -17.45
CA LEU A 47 -5.57 24.08 -16.25
C LEU A 47 -6.30 22.92 -15.54
N ALA A 48 -7.63 22.94 -15.50
CA ALA A 48 -8.40 21.84 -14.94
C ALA A 48 -8.16 20.54 -15.74
N PHE A 49 -8.06 20.60 -17.07
CA PHE A 49 -7.73 19.41 -17.88
C PHE A 49 -6.32 18.88 -17.60
N VAL A 50 -5.34 19.77 -17.39
CA VAL A 50 -3.99 19.40 -16.94
C VAL A 50 -4.06 18.61 -15.62
N CYS A 51 -4.84 19.10 -14.66
CA CYS A 51 -5.02 18.50 -13.33
C CYS A 51 -5.84 17.20 -13.30
N ILE A 52 -6.86 17.08 -14.16
CA ILE A 52 -7.70 15.88 -14.31
C ILE A 52 -6.88 14.74 -14.93
N GLY A 53 -6.14 15.07 -15.99
CA GLY A 53 -5.30 14.13 -16.74
C GLY A 53 -6.04 13.33 -17.81
N SER A 54 -5.25 12.76 -18.73
CA SER A 54 -5.69 12.07 -19.95
C SER A 54 -6.64 10.89 -19.69
N ARG A 55 -6.49 10.20 -18.55
CA ARG A 55 -7.28 9.01 -18.20
C ARG A 55 -8.75 9.32 -17.90
N PHE A 56 -8.99 10.46 -17.25
CA PHE A 56 -10.30 10.82 -16.73
C PHE A 56 -11.00 11.87 -17.58
N LEU A 57 -10.23 12.64 -18.35
CA LEU A 57 -10.75 13.69 -19.22
C LEU A 57 -11.84 13.20 -20.20
N PRO A 58 -11.76 12.02 -20.85
CA PRO A 58 -12.84 11.53 -21.71
C PRO A 58 -14.19 11.33 -20.99
N GLN A 59 -14.18 11.15 -19.66
CA GLN A 59 -15.41 11.00 -18.87
C GLN A 59 -16.08 12.35 -18.59
N PHE A 60 -15.36 13.45 -18.79
CA PHE A 60 -15.87 14.83 -18.74
C PHE A 60 -16.59 15.26 -20.02
N ASN A 61 -16.52 14.50 -21.12
CA ASN A 61 -17.18 14.82 -22.40
C ASN A 61 -18.71 15.03 -22.26
N LYS A 62 -19.33 14.50 -21.19
CA LYS A 62 -20.75 14.71 -20.87
C LYS A 62 -21.07 16.11 -20.35
N PHE A 63 -20.07 16.88 -19.92
CA PHE A 63 -20.19 18.20 -19.29
C PHE A 63 -19.77 19.33 -20.23
N THR A 64 -19.99 19.15 -21.54
CA THR A 64 -19.82 20.18 -22.60
C THR A 64 -18.36 20.62 -22.81
N MET A 65 -17.59 19.80 -23.53
CA MET A 65 -16.23 20.13 -23.96
C MET A 65 -16.24 20.96 -25.26
N SER A 66 -16.72 22.21 -25.23
CA SER A 66 -16.46 23.20 -26.29
C SER A 66 -15.23 24.02 -25.90
N THR A 67 -14.05 23.54 -26.28
CA THR A 67 -12.80 24.30 -26.15
C THR A 67 -11.92 24.21 -27.40
N CYS A 68 -12.43 23.63 -28.49
CA CYS A 68 -11.73 23.57 -29.77
C CYS A 68 -12.20 24.71 -30.66
N ARG A 69 -11.28 25.34 -31.39
CA ARG A 69 -11.65 26.25 -32.48
C ARG A 69 -12.43 25.51 -33.57
N SER A 70 -13.44 26.16 -34.15
CA SER A 70 -14.16 25.62 -35.31
C SER A 70 -13.19 25.36 -36.47
N ASN A 71 -13.29 24.20 -37.12
CA ASN A 71 -12.46 23.74 -38.25
C ASN A 71 -11.01 23.29 -37.89
N THR A 72 -10.74 22.86 -36.66
CA THR A 72 -9.49 22.17 -36.30
C THR A 72 -9.75 20.71 -35.94
N ASP A 73 -8.71 19.87 -35.98
CA ASP A 73 -8.77 18.45 -35.59
C ASP A 73 -8.75 18.26 -34.05
N GLY A 74 -8.98 19.33 -33.29
CA GLY A 74 -8.92 19.35 -31.83
C GLY A 74 -8.10 20.51 -31.26
N PHE A 75 -7.79 20.44 -29.97
CA PHE A 75 -6.81 21.31 -29.31
C PHE A 75 -5.65 20.51 -28.71
N ARG A 76 -4.52 21.18 -28.51
CA ARG A 76 -3.30 20.60 -27.95
C ARG A 76 -2.97 21.21 -26.61
N LEU A 77 -2.53 20.37 -25.66
CA LEU A 77 -1.92 20.82 -24.41
C LEU A 77 -0.54 20.19 -24.21
N GLU A 78 0.46 21.04 -23.98
CA GLU A 78 1.78 20.65 -23.49
C GLU A 78 2.07 21.43 -22.21
N PHE A 79 2.54 20.76 -21.17
CA PHE A 79 2.70 21.40 -19.88
C PHE A 79 3.86 20.77 -19.11
N VAL A 80 4.45 21.59 -18.25
CA VAL A 80 5.51 21.19 -17.35
C VAL A 80 5.11 21.53 -15.94
N PHE A 81 5.38 20.59 -15.06
CA PHE A 81 4.99 20.63 -13.68
C PHE A 81 6.11 20.07 -12.83
N THR A 82 6.02 20.35 -11.54
CA THR A 82 6.94 19.79 -10.55
C THR A 82 6.24 18.80 -9.64
N ARG A 83 6.94 17.74 -9.28
CA ARG A 83 6.53 16.70 -8.33
C ARG A 83 7.38 16.82 -7.08
N HIS A 84 6.75 16.65 -5.92
CA HIS A 84 7.41 16.92 -4.64
C HIS A 84 7.77 15.63 -3.92
N ALA A 85 9.02 15.51 -3.46
CA ALA A 85 9.44 14.42 -2.61
C ALA A 85 9.11 14.71 -1.12
N PRO A 86 8.81 13.70 -0.29
CA PRO A 86 8.66 12.28 -0.63
C PRO A 86 7.24 11.90 -1.12
N TRP A 87 6.35 12.88 -1.30
CA TRP A 87 4.92 12.65 -1.55
C TRP A 87 4.64 12.08 -2.95
N ASP A 88 5.00 12.82 -3.99
CA ASP A 88 4.75 12.46 -5.38
C ASP A 88 5.85 11.53 -5.93
N ILE A 89 7.08 11.66 -5.45
CA ILE A 89 8.28 10.97 -5.96
C ILE A 89 9.29 10.64 -4.84
N PRO A 90 10.16 9.64 -5.02
CA PRO A 90 11.35 9.46 -4.19
C PRO A 90 12.26 10.69 -4.25
N ALA A 91 12.99 10.94 -3.17
CA ALA A 91 13.89 12.10 -3.02
C ALA A 91 14.96 12.20 -4.12
N GLU A 92 15.32 11.08 -4.76
CA GLU A 92 16.38 11.02 -5.78
C GLU A 92 15.85 11.18 -7.23
N SER A 93 14.55 11.43 -7.39
CA SER A 93 13.93 11.57 -8.73
C SER A 93 13.99 13.01 -9.24
N ASN A 94 14.00 13.20 -10.57
CA ASN A 94 13.89 14.54 -11.14
C ASN A 94 12.49 15.10 -10.83
N PRO A 95 12.38 16.23 -10.10
CA PRO A 95 11.09 16.79 -9.73
C PRO A 95 10.37 17.44 -10.91
N VAL A 96 11.09 17.96 -11.90
CA VAL A 96 10.49 18.67 -13.05
C VAL A 96 10.26 17.68 -14.20
N VAL A 97 9.02 17.63 -14.67
CA VAL A 97 8.57 16.69 -15.70
C VAL A 97 7.62 17.40 -16.65
N ALA A 98 7.69 17.02 -17.92
CA ALA A 98 6.77 17.46 -18.96
C ALA A 98 5.77 16.36 -19.33
N SER A 99 4.59 16.79 -19.78
CA SER A 99 3.58 15.91 -20.36
C SER A 99 2.72 16.71 -21.34
N GLY A 100 1.89 16.00 -22.11
CA GLY A 100 0.93 16.64 -22.98
C GLY A 100 -0.05 15.65 -23.57
N PHE A 101 -1.14 16.17 -24.13
CA PHE A 101 -2.15 15.39 -24.83
C PHE A 101 -2.84 16.25 -25.89
N LEU A 102 -3.38 15.57 -26.90
CA LEU A 102 -4.31 16.10 -27.89
C LEU A 102 -5.72 15.72 -27.48
N VAL A 103 -6.65 16.64 -27.64
CA VAL A 103 -8.08 16.40 -27.42
C VAL A 103 -8.80 16.71 -28.73
N SER A 104 -9.43 15.70 -29.32
CA SER A 104 -10.21 15.86 -30.54
C SER A 104 -11.57 16.52 -30.28
N PRO A 105 -12.29 17.01 -31.31
CA PRO A 105 -13.57 17.69 -31.14
C PRO A 105 -14.68 16.81 -30.54
N ASP A 106 -14.59 15.49 -30.70
CA ASP A 106 -15.48 14.51 -30.05
C ASP A 106 -15.05 14.16 -28.61
N GLY A 107 -13.99 14.82 -28.12
CA GLY A 107 -13.44 14.67 -26.77
C GLY A 107 -12.60 13.42 -26.56
N ALA A 108 -12.16 12.73 -27.62
CA ALA A 108 -11.17 11.67 -27.47
C ALA A 108 -9.81 12.28 -27.10
N VAL A 109 -9.07 11.60 -26.20
CA VAL A 109 -7.80 12.12 -25.68
C VAL A 109 -6.66 11.19 -26.07
N GLN A 110 -5.64 11.77 -26.71
CA GLN A 110 -4.43 11.08 -27.11
C GLN A 110 -3.21 11.66 -26.39
N GLU A 111 -2.51 10.85 -25.60
CA GLU A 111 -1.26 11.28 -24.95
C GLU A 111 -0.15 11.54 -25.97
N LEU A 112 0.58 12.64 -25.78
CA LEU A 112 1.76 12.98 -26.56
C LEU A 112 2.97 12.15 -26.11
N LYS A 113 3.90 11.89 -27.03
CA LYS A 113 5.23 11.35 -26.71
C LYS A 113 6.28 12.45 -26.83
N LYS A 114 7.46 12.23 -26.24
CA LYS A 114 8.58 13.20 -26.31
C LYS A 114 8.94 13.64 -27.73
N ARG A 115 8.87 12.72 -28.70
CA ARG A 115 9.16 13.02 -30.11
C ARG A 115 8.12 13.94 -30.76
N ASP A 116 6.93 13.99 -30.19
CA ASP A 116 5.81 14.75 -30.71
C ASP A 116 5.72 16.15 -30.05
N SER A 117 6.42 16.41 -28.93
CA SER A 117 6.37 17.69 -28.21
C SER A 117 7.02 18.83 -28.98
N LYS A 118 6.38 20.00 -28.98
CA LYS A 118 6.83 21.22 -29.69
C LYS A 118 7.45 22.26 -28.76
N HIS A 119 6.95 22.36 -27.52
CA HIS A 119 7.20 23.50 -26.62
C HIS A 119 8.01 23.12 -25.38
N VAL A 120 8.43 21.86 -25.27
CA VAL A 120 9.17 21.33 -24.12
C VAL A 120 10.66 21.25 -24.44
N SER A 121 11.49 21.80 -23.55
CA SER A 121 12.95 21.73 -23.68
C SER A 121 13.48 20.29 -23.63
N SER A 122 14.55 20.02 -24.38
CA SER A 122 15.08 18.66 -24.58
C SER A 122 15.66 18.01 -23.31
N ASP A 123 16.06 18.80 -22.33
CA ASP A 123 16.60 18.39 -21.02
C ASP A 123 15.50 17.96 -20.04
N ILE A 124 14.24 18.36 -20.25
CA ILE A 124 13.12 17.98 -19.40
C ILE A 124 12.64 16.56 -19.76
N PRO A 125 12.51 15.65 -18.77
CA PRO A 125 11.90 14.35 -19.00
C PRO A 125 10.43 14.49 -19.40
N PHE A 126 10.03 13.86 -20.50
CA PHE A 126 8.63 13.77 -20.92
C PHE A 126 8.04 12.44 -20.47
N ARG A 127 6.88 12.45 -19.80
CA ARG A 127 6.20 11.26 -19.27
C ARG A 127 4.72 11.27 -19.64
N SER A 128 4.14 10.09 -19.78
CA SER A 128 2.68 9.94 -19.84
C SER A 128 2.04 10.52 -18.59
N ASN A 129 0.92 11.20 -18.75
CA ASN A 129 0.25 11.85 -17.64
C ASN A 129 -0.48 10.81 -16.76
N SER A 130 0.13 10.38 -15.66
CA SER A 130 -0.56 9.51 -14.70
C SER A 130 -1.45 10.28 -13.71
N PHE A 131 -1.61 11.61 -13.86
CA PHE A 131 -2.61 12.37 -13.11
C PHE A 131 -3.98 11.76 -13.38
N GLY A 132 -4.74 11.53 -12.31
CA GLY A 132 -5.95 10.73 -12.39
C GLY A 132 -5.74 9.22 -12.21
N SER A 133 -4.60 8.73 -11.72
CA SER A 133 -4.48 7.32 -11.30
C SER A 133 -4.23 7.19 -9.80
N GLY A 134 -5.23 6.64 -9.08
CA GLY A 134 -5.20 6.50 -7.62
C GLY A 134 -5.35 7.83 -6.86
N MET A 135 -5.67 7.74 -5.56
CA MET A 135 -5.94 8.91 -4.71
C MET A 135 -4.69 9.72 -4.34
N GLN A 136 -3.50 9.10 -4.40
CA GLN A 136 -2.25 9.63 -3.85
C GLN A 136 -1.41 10.45 -4.84
N GLN A 137 -1.64 10.32 -6.15
CA GLN A 137 -0.81 11.03 -7.13
C GLN A 137 -1.37 12.42 -7.37
N SER A 138 -0.66 13.43 -6.88
CA SER A 138 -0.84 14.86 -7.16
C SER A 138 -2.25 15.39 -6.86
N PHE A 139 -2.35 16.18 -5.78
CA PHE A 139 -3.62 16.75 -5.32
C PHE A 139 -4.02 17.96 -6.17
N SER A 140 -5.27 17.97 -6.65
CA SER A 140 -5.83 19.14 -7.32
C SER A 140 -7.35 19.21 -7.17
N LEU A 141 -7.89 20.43 -7.21
CA LEU A 141 -9.32 20.76 -7.12
C LEU A 141 -9.66 21.88 -8.11
N ALA A 142 -10.92 21.94 -8.53
CA ALA A 142 -11.44 23.07 -9.28
C ALA A 142 -12.90 23.37 -8.95
N TYR A 143 -13.24 24.65 -8.81
CA TYR A 143 -14.55 25.10 -8.39
C TYR A 143 -15.10 26.22 -9.27
N GLY A 144 -16.40 26.15 -9.54
CA GLY A 144 -17.17 27.16 -10.26
C GLY A 144 -17.87 28.14 -9.32
N PRO A 145 -18.58 29.16 -9.85
CA PRO A 145 -19.22 30.21 -9.06
C PRO A 145 -20.41 29.75 -8.21
N GLU A 146 -20.97 28.59 -8.53
CA GLU A 146 -22.20 28.06 -7.96
C GLU A 146 -21.98 26.61 -7.51
N TRP A 147 -22.68 26.23 -6.44
CA TRP A 147 -22.66 24.87 -5.93
C TRP A 147 -23.93 24.54 -5.18
N ARG A 148 -24.18 23.23 -5.04
CA ARG A 148 -25.16 22.66 -4.11
C ARG A 148 -24.43 21.86 -3.03
N VAL A 149 -25.15 21.40 -2.00
CA VAL A 149 -24.57 20.56 -0.94
C VAL A 149 -25.28 19.23 -0.92
N HIS A 150 -24.51 18.16 -0.75
CA HIS A 150 -25.10 16.87 -0.41
C HIS A 150 -25.82 16.93 0.94
N ASP A 151 -26.99 16.31 1.01
CA ASP A 151 -27.74 16.09 2.27
C ASP A 151 -27.98 14.58 2.42
N GLY A 152 -27.08 13.91 3.15
CA GLY A 152 -27.14 12.45 3.34
C GLY A 152 -26.87 11.61 2.09
N THR A 153 -26.59 12.23 0.94
CA THR A 153 -26.33 11.56 -0.35
C THR A 153 -24.85 11.45 -0.70
N ASP A 154 -23.97 12.06 0.09
CA ASP A 154 -22.55 12.12 -0.16
C ASP A 154 -21.85 10.75 -0.01
N CYS A 155 -21.07 10.34 -1.01
CA CYS A 155 -20.39 9.05 -1.02
C CYS A 155 -18.98 9.15 -0.43
N PHE A 156 -18.80 8.58 0.77
CA PHE A 156 -17.48 8.48 1.39
C PHE A 156 -16.80 7.13 1.15
N ASP A 157 -17.46 6.17 0.48
CA ASP A 157 -17.06 4.76 0.45
C ASP A 157 -16.10 4.39 -0.68
N PHE A 158 -15.80 5.32 -1.60
CA PHE A 158 -14.91 5.09 -2.74
C PHE A 158 -15.33 3.89 -3.60
N SER A 159 -16.64 3.62 -3.72
CA SER A 159 -17.18 2.50 -4.49
C SER A 159 -16.99 2.67 -6.00
N GLU A 160 -16.87 3.90 -6.49
CA GLU A 160 -16.68 4.21 -7.91
C GLU A 160 -15.24 4.63 -8.20
N THR A 161 -14.75 4.37 -9.41
CA THR A 161 -13.44 4.88 -9.85
C THR A 161 -13.44 6.38 -10.16
N THR A 162 -14.62 6.99 -10.24
CA THR A 162 -14.84 8.37 -10.67
C THR A 162 -14.91 9.36 -9.52
N HIS A 163 -14.78 8.94 -8.26
CA HIS A 163 -14.79 9.84 -7.09
C HIS A 163 -13.75 10.99 -7.18
N ARG A 164 -12.68 10.82 -7.97
CA ARG A 164 -11.72 11.90 -8.22
C ARG A 164 -12.28 13.00 -9.12
N LEU A 165 -13.25 12.69 -9.99
CA LEU A 165 -13.90 13.68 -10.86
C LEU A 165 -14.70 14.70 -10.04
N GLU A 166 -15.28 14.28 -8.91
CA GLU A 166 -16.08 15.13 -8.01
C GLU A 166 -15.33 16.42 -7.63
N ARG A 167 -14.01 16.35 -7.50
CA ARG A 167 -13.09 17.47 -7.23
C ARG A 167 -13.12 18.62 -8.24
N PHE A 168 -13.67 18.39 -9.42
CA PHE A 168 -13.65 19.33 -10.54
C PHE A 168 -15.06 19.63 -11.06
N LEU A 169 -16.07 18.85 -10.68
CA LEU A 169 -17.40 18.93 -11.31
C LEU A 169 -18.04 20.30 -11.14
N SER A 170 -17.90 20.94 -9.97
CA SER A 170 -18.48 22.27 -9.72
C SER A 170 -17.90 23.37 -10.60
N LEU A 171 -16.71 23.19 -11.20
CA LEU A 171 -16.21 24.11 -12.22
C LEU A 171 -17.04 24.07 -13.51
N PHE A 172 -17.56 22.91 -13.88
CA PHE A 172 -18.20 22.65 -15.18
C PHE A 172 -19.73 22.48 -15.11
N ASP A 173 -20.29 22.19 -13.93
CA ASP A 173 -21.71 21.98 -13.71
C ASP A 173 -22.16 22.67 -12.43
N SER A 174 -23.03 23.69 -12.54
CA SER A 174 -23.57 24.40 -11.39
C SER A 174 -24.52 23.57 -10.54
N ASN A 175 -24.97 22.41 -11.03
CA ASN A 175 -25.74 21.44 -10.24
C ASN A 175 -24.86 20.43 -9.49
N ALA A 176 -23.54 20.51 -9.64
CA ALA A 176 -22.62 19.67 -8.87
C ALA A 176 -22.78 19.95 -7.37
N HIS A 177 -22.73 18.88 -6.60
CA HIS A 177 -22.85 18.95 -5.15
C HIS A 177 -21.46 18.89 -4.52
N LEU A 178 -21.23 19.78 -3.56
CA LEU A 178 -20.10 19.73 -2.65
C LEU A 178 -20.43 18.86 -1.44
N THR A 179 -19.38 18.60 -0.66
CA THR A 179 -19.38 17.76 0.54
C THR A 179 -20.51 18.06 1.52
N ASP A 180 -21.15 17.00 2.02
CA ASP A 180 -21.99 17.06 3.23
C ASP A 180 -21.10 17.34 4.45
N GLY A 181 -21.09 18.60 4.89
CA GLY A 181 -20.20 19.06 5.95
C GLY A 181 -20.43 18.34 7.28
N VAL A 182 -21.67 18.00 7.62
CA VAL A 182 -22.01 17.29 8.86
C VAL A 182 -21.50 15.85 8.79
N ALA A 183 -21.73 15.16 7.67
CA ALA A 183 -21.27 13.79 7.48
C ALA A 183 -19.74 13.70 7.49
N PHE A 184 -19.06 14.64 6.85
CA PHE A 184 -17.60 14.71 6.88
C PHE A 184 -17.05 15.00 8.28
N LEU A 185 -17.57 16.02 8.97
CA LEU A 185 -17.09 16.38 10.31
C LEU A 185 -17.31 15.26 11.33
N ARG A 186 -18.44 14.53 11.27
CA ARG A 186 -18.66 13.33 12.10
C ARG A 186 -17.61 12.25 11.85
N LYS A 187 -17.20 12.03 10.58
CA LYS A 187 -16.16 11.04 10.24
C LYS A 187 -14.77 11.48 10.69
N LEU A 188 -14.45 12.77 10.52
CA LEU A 188 -13.20 13.36 10.99
C LEU A 188 -13.11 13.28 12.52
N HIS A 189 -14.17 13.69 13.20
CA HIS A 189 -14.31 13.65 14.65
C HIS A 189 -14.18 12.23 15.23
N TYR A 190 -14.83 11.24 14.62
CA TYR A 190 -14.65 9.84 15.03
C TYR A 190 -13.17 9.44 15.04
N ARG A 191 -12.37 9.90 14.07
CA ARG A 191 -10.92 9.64 14.02
C ARG A 191 -10.15 10.47 15.05
N THR A 192 -10.56 11.73 15.28
CA THR A 192 -10.04 12.61 16.34
C THR A 192 -10.21 11.97 17.73
N VAL A 193 -11.41 11.49 18.06
CA VAL A 193 -11.71 10.80 19.35
C VAL A 193 -10.90 9.52 19.51
N LYS A 194 -10.53 8.86 18.41
CA LYS A 194 -9.61 7.71 18.40
C LYS A 194 -8.12 8.11 18.42
N SER A 195 -7.82 9.38 18.70
CA SER A 195 -6.48 9.97 18.79
C SER A 195 -5.64 9.71 17.54
N ARG A 196 -6.28 9.74 16.36
CA ARG A 196 -5.56 9.66 15.08
C ARG A 196 -4.97 11.03 14.77
N LEU A 197 -3.65 11.16 14.98
CA LEU A 197 -2.93 12.42 14.88
C LEU A 197 -3.26 13.28 13.64
N PRO A 198 -3.37 12.73 12.41
CA PRO A 198 -3.76 13.54 11.25
C PRO A 198 -5.15 14.17 11.39
N ALA A 199 -6.12 13.41 11.90
CA ALA A 199 -7.49 13.89 12.09
C ALA A 199 -7.59 14.93 13.21
N VAL A 200 -6.84 14.73 14.30
CA VAL A 200 -6.74 15.70 15.40
C VAL A 200 -6.23 17.03 14.88
N ARG A 201 -5.08 17.03 14.19
CA ARG A 201 -4.49 18.25 13.62
C ARG A 201 -5.40 18.94 12.62
N THR A 202 -6.05 18.19 11.73
CA THR A 202 -7.01 18.78 10.77
C THR A 202 -8.22 19.39 11.49
N MET A 203 -8.73 18.74 12.55
CA MET A 203 -9.86 19.26 13.31
C MET A 203 -9.49 20.53 14.08
N GLU A 204 -8.30 20.58 14.69
CA GLU A 204 -7.77 21.78 15.36
C GLU A 204 -7.63 22.95 14.37
N LEU A 205 -6.99 22.72 13.21
CA LEU A 205 -6.84 23.74 12.17
C LEU A 205 -8.18 24.31 11.69
N LEU A 206 -9.19 23.45 11.48
CA LEU A 206 -10.54 23.90 11.10
C LEU A 206 -11.21 24.68 12.22
N SER A 207 -11.12 24.17 13.45
CA SER A 207 -11.71 24.79 14.64
C SER A 207 -11.17 26.19 14.87
N ASP A 208 -9.85 26.36 14.75
CA ASP A 208 -9.17 27.64 14.96
C ASP A 208 -9.52 28.63 13.83
N ALA A 209 -9.38 28.21 12.57
CA ALA A 209 -9.71 29.07 11.42
C ALA A 209 -11.17 29.55 11.45
N PHE A 210 -12.12 28.66 11.76
CA PHE A 210 -13.53 29.06 11.75
C PHE A 210 -13.92 29.91 12.96
N LYS A 211 -13.25 29.75 14.10
CA LYS A 211 -13.44 30.61 15.26
C LYS A 211 -12.91 32.00 15.02
N GLU A 212 -11.67 32.11 14.55
CA GLU A 212 -10.97 33.39 14.37
C GLU A 212 -11.55 34.19 13.21
N ASP A 213 -11.69 33.57 12.04
CA ASP A 213 -11.96 34.30 10.80
C ASP A 213 -13.46 34.37 10.44
N PHE A 214 -14.26 33.40 10.91
CA PHE A 214 -15.71 33.32 10.63
C PHE A 214 -16.61 33.44 11.88
N GLN A 215 -16.03 33.61 13.07
CA GLN A 215 -16.78 33.76 14.34
C GLN A 215 -17.72 32.57 14.64
N VAL A 216 -17.36 31.37 14.21
CA VAL A 216 -18.10 30.14 14.52
C VAL A 216 -17.73 29.66 15.92
N LYS A 217 -18.73 29.24 16.70
CA LYS A 217 -18.49 28.63 18.02
C LYS A 217 -18.01 27.19 17.84
N THR A 218 -16.69 26.99 17.94
CA THR A 218 -16.03 25.69 17.73
C THR A 218 -15.54 25.02 19.02
N ASP A 219 -15.78 25.62 20.19
CA ASP A 219 -15.21 25.15 21.47
C ASP A 219 -15.54 23.68 21.80
N GLN A 220 -16.66 23.19 21.28
CA GLN A 220 -17.14 21.81 21.48
C GLN A 220 -16.68 20.82 20.40
N TRP A 221 -15.99 21.25 19.34
CA TRP A 221 -15.69 20.39 18.19
C TRP A 221 -14.76 19.21 18.50
N LEU A 222 -13.98 19.30 19.59
CA LEU A 222 -13.09 18.24 20.05
C LEU A 222 -13.72 17.35 21.15
N ASP A 223 -14.88 17.75 21.68
CA ASP A 223 -15.59 17.01 22.74
C ASP A 223 -16.14 15.70 22.21
N ARG A 224 -16.17 14.64 23.04
CA ARG A 224 -16.58 13.30 22.59
C ARG A 224 -18.05 13.22 22.15
N ASP A 225 -18.87 14.10 22.67
CA ASP A 225 -20.32 14.20 22.51
C ASP A 225 -20.73 15.34 21.56
N ALA A 226 -19.78 15.92 20.81
CA ALA A 226 -20.06 16.97 19.83
C ALA A 226 -21.15 16.55 18.82
N ASP A 227 -22.26 17.30 18.78
CA ASP A 227 -23.31 17.12 17.77
C ASP A 227 -23.13 18.09 16.61
N PHE A 228 -22.41 17.64 15.59
CA PHE A 228 -22.22 18.42 14.37
C PHE A 228 -23.52 18.75 13.63
N GLY A 229 -24.62 18.01 13.83
CA GLY A 229 -25.90 18.35 13.21
C GLY A 229 -26.49 19.62 13.81
N GLU A 230 -26.43 19.76 15.13
CA GLU A 230 -26.90 20.94 15.86
C GLU A 230 -25.92 22.12 15.70
N LEU A 231 -24.62 21.87 15.76
CA LEU A 231 -23.60 22.90 15.55
C LEU A 231 -23.69 23.50 14.14
N TRP A 232 -23.95 22.68 13.13
CA TRP A 232 -24.06 23.14 11.74
C TRP A 232 -25.32 23.98 11.48
N LYS A 233 -26.44 23.66 12.14
CA LYS A 233 -27.68 24.46 12.06
C LYS A 233 -27.56 25.86 12.65
N ARG A 234 -26.54 26.11 13.49
CA ARG A 234 -26.29 27.43 14.11
C ARG A 234 -25.51 28.38 13.19
N LEU A 235 -24.98 27.88 12.07
CA LEU A 235 -24.35 28.73 11.07
C LEU A 235 -25.40 29.64 10.43
N ASN A 236 -25.11 30.94 10.37
CA ASN A 236 -25.92 31.84 9.57
C ASN A 236 -25.65 31.61 8.06
N PRO A 237 -26.48 32.15 7.15
CA PRO A 237 -26.36 31.88 5.72
C PRO A 237 -24.98 32.18 5.12
N TRP A 238 -24.37 33.32 5.48
CA TRP A 238 -23.06 33.68 4.93
C TRP A 238 -21.93 32.80 5.49
N GLN A 239 -22.01 32.38 6.76
CA GLN A 239 -21.04 31.44 7.33
C GLN A 239 -21.11 30.09 6.61
N PHE A 240 -22.33 29.62 6.35
CA PHE A 240 -22.56 28.39 5.61
C PHE A 240 -21.96 28.47 4.20
N GLU A 241 -22.23 29.56 3.47
CA GLU A 241 -21.71 29.77 2.12
C GLU A 241 -20.17 29.84 2.09
N ALA A 242 -19.55 30.52 3.07
CA ALA A 242 -18.10 30.62 3.15
C ALA A 242 -17.41 29.30 3.54
N ILE A 243 -18.02 28.51 4.44
CA ILE A 243 -17.39 27.34 5.06
C ILE A 243 -17.50 26.08 4.20
N VAL A 244 -18.61 25.87 3.49
CA VAL A 244 -18.85 24.64 2.72
C VAL A 244 -17.72 24.36 1.71
N PRO A 245 -17.27 25.32 0.86
CA PRO A 245 -16.18 25.08 -0.07
C PRO A 245 -14.84 24.77 0.62
N ILE A 246 -14.59 25.36 1.80
CA ILE A 246 -13.39 25.06 2.58
C ILE A 246 -13.44 23.62 3.12
N ILE A 247 -14.57 23.21 3.68
CA ILE A 247 -14.79 21.85 4.19
C ILE A 247 -14.65 20.82 3.08
N ASP A 248 -15.18 21.11 1.90
CA ASP A 248 -15.04 20.27 0.72
C ASP A 248 -13.57 20.11 0.30
N ALA A 249 -12.83 21.21 0.23
CA ALA A 249 -11.40 21.18 -0.10
C ALA A 249 -10.60 20.36 0.93
N VAL A 250 -10.87 20.57 2.23
CA VAL A 250 -10.23 19.84 3.33
C VAL A 250 -10.55 18.35 3.26
N ARG A 251 -11.82 17.97 3.03
CA ARG A 251 -12.21 16.56 2.84
C ARG A 251 -11.38 15.94 1.73
N HIS A 252 -11.35 16.56 0.56
CA HIS A 252 -10.65 15.97 -0.58
C HIS A 252 -9.15 15.86 -0.35
N VAL A 253 -8.51 16.79 0.38
CA VAL A 253 -7.12 16.65 0.83
C VAL A 253 -6.98 15.44 1.74
N VAL A 254 -7.77 15.33 2.80
CA VAL A 254 -7.70 14.23 3.78
C VAL A 254 -7.91 12.87 3.12
N ASP A 255 -8.87 12.78 2.20
CA ASP A 255 -9.17 11.56 1.47
C ASP A 255 -8.05 11.18 0.47
N ALA A 256 -7.37 12.17 -0.12
CA ALA A 256 -6.21 11.94 -1.00
C ALA A 256 -4.96 11.45 -0.23
N THR A 257 -4.95 11.64 1.10
CA THR A 257 -3.75 11.59 1.94
C THR A 257 -3.90 10.66 3.17
N PRO A 258 -4.51 9.46 3.07
CA PRO A 258 -4.93 8.68 4.24
C PRO A 258 -3.79 8.16 5.14
N HIS A 259 -2.53 8.35 4.75
CA HIS A 259 -1.34 7.91 5.48
C HIS A 259 -0.39 9.07 5.84
N ASP A 260 -0.71 10.30 5.48
CA ASP A 260 0.14 11.44 5.78
C ASP A 260 -0.14 11.95 7.20
N LEU A 261 0.93 12.32 7.91
CA LEU A 261 0.81 12.91 9.24
C LEU A 261 0.27 14.35 9.19
N ASN A 262 0.59 15.08 8.12
CA ASN A 262 0.19 16.46 7.87
C ASN A 262 -0.48 16.56 6.49
N PRO A 263 -1.76 16.16 6.37
CA PRO A 263 -2.42 16.12 5.07
C PRO A 263 -2.51 17.51 4.42
N MET A 264 -2.71 18.56 5.23
CA MET A 264 -2.86 19.96 4.79
C MET A 264 -1.57 20.59 4.23
N GLU A 265 -0.40 20.05 4.57
CA GLU A 265 0.89 20.52 4.04
C GLU A 265 1.18 19.99 2.63
N ARG A 266 0.30 19.15 2.05
CA ARG A 266 0.56 18.54 0.75
C ARG A 266 0.61 19.60 -0.37
N PRO A 267 1.62 19.53 -1.26
CA PRO A 267 1.65 20.35 -2.47
C PRO A 267 0.58 19.92 -3.47
N GLY A 268 -0.05 20.91 -4.11
CA GLY A 268 -1.15 20.69 -5.04
C GLY A 268 -1.59 21.97 -5.74
N VAL A 269 -2.68 21.88 -6.51
CA VAL A 269 -3.21 22.98 -7.31
C VAL A 269 -4.70 23.15 -7.04
N VAL A 270 -5.17 24.36 -6.77
CA VAL A 270 -6.60 24.64 -6.63
C VAL A 270 -6.98 25.77 -7.58
N LEU A 271 -8.03 25.53 -8.35
CA LEU A 271 -8.57 26.44 -9.34
C LEU A 271 -9.91 26.98 -8.86
N TRP A 272 -10.09 28.30 -8.87
CA TRP A 272 -11.33 28.93 -8.42
C TRP A 272 -11.86 29.90 -9.47
N ARG A 273 -13.08 29.69 -9.94
CA ARG A 273 -13.81 30.66 -10.75
C ARG A 273 -14.79 31.43 -9.88
N LEU A 274 -14.58 32.74 -9.79
CA LEU A 274 -15.45 33.68 -9.09
C LEU A 274 -15.77 33.30 -7.63
N PRO A 275 -14.79 32.89 -6.79
CA PRO A 275 -15.08 32.51 -5.40
C PRO A 275 -15.60 33.66 -4.53
N TYR A 276 -15.59 34.90 -5.04
CA TYR A 276 -16.24 36.05 -4.41
C TYR A 276 -17.73 35.81 -4.16
N SER A 277 -18.40 34.97 -4.97
CA SER A 277 -19.80 34.61 -4.76
C SER A 277 -20.06 33.84 -3.46
N PHE A 278 -19.03 33.24 -2.85
CA PHE A 278 -19.18 32.46 -1.60
C PHE A 278 -19.04 33.32 -0.35
N CYS A 279 -18.41 34.48 -0.46
CA CYS A 279 -18.10 35.35 0.66
C CYS A 279 -17.87 36.78 0.15
N CYS A 280 -18.85 37.66 0.35
CA CYS A 280 -18.82 39.03 -0.16
C CYS A 280 -18.15 40.02 0.81
N ASP A 281 -17.82 41.20 0.28
CA ASP A 281 -17.30 42.37 1.02
C ASP A 281 -15.94 42.12 1.70
N ASP A 282 -15.70 42.78 2.83
CA ASP A 282 -14.49 42.68 3.66
C ASP A 282 -14.21 41.25 4.17
N ARG A 283 -15.22 40.38 4.14
CA ARG A 283 -15.10 38.97 4.54
C ARG A 283 -14.38 38.14 3.47
N PHE A 284 -14.39 38.55 2.21
CA PHE A 284 -13.66 37.85 1.14
C PHE A 284 -12.15 37.82 1.41
N SER A 285 -11.59 38.93 1.88
CA SER A 285 -10.17 39.01 2.28
C SER A 285 -9.84 37.95 3.34
N ARG A 286 -10.67 37.85 4.39
CA ARG A 286 -10.50 36.86 5.47
C ARG A 286 -10.63 35.43 4.94
N TRP A 287 -11.55 35.20 4.01
CA TRP A 287 -11.72 33.88 3.39
C TRP A 287 -10.46 33.44 2.62
N ILE A 288 -9.81 34.37 1.89
CA ILE A 288 -8.53 34.13 1.23
C ILE A 288 -7.42 33.85 2.24
N ASP A 289 -7.34 34.59 3.34
CA ASP A 289 -6.35 34.37 4.41
C ASP A 289 -6.50 32.98 5.05
N VAL A 290 -7.74 32.53 5.26
CA VAL A 290 -8.03 31.17 5.75
C VAL A 290 -7.53 30.10 4.77
N LEU A 291 -7.80 30.25 3.48
CA LEU A 291 -7.30 29.30 2.47
C LEU A 291 -5.76 29.29 2.43
N ASP A 292 -5.13 30.46 2.49
CA ASP A 292 -3.67 30.57 2.48
C ASP A 292 -3.04 29.83 3.67
N ARG A 293 -3.64 29.99 4.86
CA ARG A 293 -3.21 29.37 6.13
C ARG A 293 -3.46 27.87 6.17
N LEU A 294 -4.64 27.42 5.74
CA LEU A 294 -5.00 25.99 5.73
C LEU A 294 -4.20 25.21 4.70
N PHE A 295 -3.81 25.85 3.60
CA PHE A 295 -3.17 25.19 2.46
C PHE A 295 -1.83 25.86 2.10
N PRO A 296 -0.80 25.76 2.96
CA PRO A 296 0.43 26.53 2.82
C PRO A 296 1.19 26.22 1.53
N ASN A 297 1.07 25.00 1.01
CA ASN A 297 1.82 24.50 -0.15
C ASN A 297 0.95 24.33 -1.41
N ILE A 298 -0.26 24.88 -1.46
CA ILE A 298 -1.13 24.83 -2.63
C ILE A 298 -0.88 26.03 -3.54
N GLN A 299 -0.76 25.77 -4.84
CA GLN A 299 -0.80 26.79 -5.89
C GLN A 299 -2.26 27.10 -6.23
N PHE A 300 -2.66 28.36 -6.07
CA PHE A 300 -3.99 28.85 -6.37
C PHE A 300 -3.99 29.64 -7.68
N VAL A 301 -4.97 29.34 -8.53
CA VAL A 301 -5.30 30.16 -9.70
C VAL A 301 -6.76 30.56 -9.60
N VAL A 302 -7.01 31.87 -9.60
CA VAL A 302 -8.33 32.45 -9.32
C VAL A 302 -8.74 33.38 -10.45
N VAL A 303 -9.97 33.24 -10.93
CA VAL A 303 -10.62 34.22 -11.81
C VAL A 303 -11.59 35.05 -10.97
N LEU A 304 -11.44 36.37 -10.97
CA LEU A 304 -12.24 37.30 -10.17
C LEU A 304 -12.74 38.50 -10.98
N PRO A 305 -13.87 39.13 -10.61
CA PRO A 305 -14.23 40.44 -11.13
C PRO A 305 -13.11 41.45 -10.85
N THR A 306 -12.87 42.38 -11.76
CA THR A 306 -11.79 43.38 -11.62
C THR A 306 -11.91 44.18 -10.33
N GLU A 307 -13.12 44.49 -9.90
CA GLU A 307 -13.42 45.22 -8.66
C GLU A 307 -12.99 44.45 -7.41
N SER A 308 -13.09 43.12 -7.43
CA SER A 308 -12.69 42.26 -6.31
C SER A 308 -11.17 42.17 -6.13
N LEU A 309 -10.36 42.66 -7.09
CA LEU A 309 -8.91 42.74 -6.95
C LEU A 309 -8.50 43.74 -5.86
N GLU A 310 -9.28 44.79 -5.65
CA GLU A 310 -8.96 45.85 -4.68
C GLU A 310 -9.04 45.36 -3.23
N ILE A 311 -9.91 44.39 -2.96
CA ILE A 311 -10.13 43.78 -1.64
C ILE A 311 -9.31 42.51 -1.42
N PHE A 312 -8.53 42.06 -2.42
CA PHE A 312 -7.68 40.89 -2.27
C PHE A 312 -6.46 41.25 -1.38
N PRO A 313 -6.11 40.41 -0.38
CA PRO A 313 -5.02 40.74 0.54
C PRO A 313 -3.66 40.86 -0.18
N ARG A 314 -3.06 42.06 -0.16
CA ARG A 314 -1.80 42.34 -0.86
C ARG A 314 -0.65 41.43 -0.40
N GLU A 315 -0.55 41.17 0.91
CA GLU A 315 0.47 40.27 1.48
C GLU A 315 0.35 38.83 0.98
N VAL A 316 -0.87 38.40 0.61
CA VAL A 316 -1.13 37.06 0.07
C VAL A 316 -0.76 37.00 -1.42
N MET A 317 -0.96 38.07 -2.19
CA MET A 317 -0.55 38.16 -3.60
C MET A 317 0.95 37.99 -3.81
N GLU A 318 1.75 38.42 -2.83
CA GLU A 318 3.21 38.35 -2.87
C GLU A 318 3.77 37.00 -2.40
N ARG A 319 2.91 36.07 -1.96
CA ARG A 319 3.37 34.75 -1.49
C ARG A 319 3.89 33.92 -2.66
N GLU A 320 5.02 33.27 -2.41
CA GLU A 320 5.66 32.36 -3.36
C GLU A 320 5.74 30.94 -2.79
N LEU A 321 5.76 29.96 -3.69
CA LEU A 321 6.04 28.56 -3.38
C LEU A 321 7.40 28.18 -3.95
N THR A 322 8.07 27.25 -3.28
CA THR A 322 9.35 26.71 -3.74
C THR A 322 9.14 25.66 -4.82
N VAL A 323 9.81 25.83 -5.95
CA VAL A 323 9.97 24.78 -6.97
C VAL A 323 11.09 23.86 -6.49
N PRO A 324 10.83 22.58 -6.18
CA PRO A 324 11.89 21.67 -5.77
C PRO A 324 12.90 21.51 -6.91
N CYS A 325 14.18 21.67 -6.59
CA CYS A 325 15.27 21.40 -7.51
C CYS A 325 15.67 19.92 -7.41
N ALA A 326 16.21 19.37 -8.50
CA ALA A 326 16.87 18.07 -8.41
C ALA A 326 18.02 18.20 -7.42
N VAL A 327 18.03 17.39 -6.36
CA VAL A 327 19.19 17.30 -5.47
C VAL A 327 20.31 16.65 -6.29
N ASN A 328 21.16 17.48 -6.87
CA ASN A 328 22.42 17.02 -7.46
C ASN A 328 23.23 16.35 -6.34
N GLY A 329 23.28 15.02 -6.33
CA GLY A 329 24.26 14.29 -5.52
C GLY A 329 23.76 13.30 -4.49
N ILE A 330 22.47 12.96 -4.39
CA ILE A 330 22.11 11.69 -3.73
C ILE A 330 22.07 10.62 -4.81
N THR A 331 23.16 9.84 -4.83
CA THR A 331 23.30 8.60 -5.59
C THR A 331 21.94 7.92 -5.69
N ARG A 332 21.38 7.78 -6.92
CA ARG A 332 20.46 6.68 -7.27
C ARG A 332 20.87 5.52 -6.38
N ARG A 333 19.94 4.88 -5.66
CA ARG A 333 20.22 3.60 -4.99
C ARG A 333 20.98 2.77 -6.01
N LYS A 334 22.32 2.77 -5.88
CA LYS A 334 23.17 2.29 -6.96
C LYS A 334 22.75 0.84 -7.04
N LEU A 335 22.45 0.35 -8.24
CA LEU A 335 22.69 -1.06 -8.50
C LEU A 335 24.00 -1.35 -7.78
N LEU A 336 24.00 -2.24 -6.78
CA LEU A 336 25.21 -2.58 -6.06
C LEU A 336 26.18 -3.04 -7.13
N HIS A 337 27.01 -2.10 -7.60
CA HIS A 337 27.90 -2.30 -8.71
C HIS A 337 29.08 -2.95 -8.03
N LEU A 338 28.97 -4.26 -7.82
CA LEU A 338 30.00 -5.09 -7.22
C LEU A 338 31.24 -5.16 -8.13
N GLY A 339 31.21 -4.48 -9.29
CA GLY A 339 32.30 -4.35 -10.21
C GLY A 339 32.72 -5.72 -10.76
N ARG A 340 34.01 -5.84 -11.06
CA ARG A 340 34.64 -7.14 -11.31
C ARG A 340 34.95 -7.74 -9.94
N LEU A 341 34.19 -8.75 -9.52
CA LEU A 341 34.57 -9.55 -8.36
C LEU A 341 35.92 -10.21 -8.67
N ARG A 342 36.76 -10.33 -7.64
CA ARG A 342 38.06 -11.00 -7.74
C ARG A 342 37.84 -12.46 -8.15
N SER A 343 38.81 -13.04 -8.85
CA SER A 343 38.79 -14.45 -9.23
C SER A 343 38.79 -15.42 -8.03
N ASP A 344 39.04 -14.94 -6.82
CA ASP A 344 38.98 -15.71 -5.57
C ASP A 344 37.62 -15.63 -4.86
N THR A 345 36.57 -15.14 -5.54
CA THR A 345 35.26 -14.90 -4.94
C THR A 345 34.19 -15.89 -5.42
N ILE A 346 33.57 -16.57 -4.45
CA ILE A 346 32.39 -17.41 -4.61
C ILE A 346 31.14 -16.54 -4.41
N LEU A 347 30.24 -16.57 -5.39
CA LEU A 347 28.99 -15.84 -5.35
C LEU A 347 27.87 -16.72 -4.79
N LEU A 348 27.20 -16.24 -3.75
CA LEU A 348 26.06 -16.89 -3.14
C LEU A 348 24.80 -16.07 -3.41
N VAL A 349 23.76 -16.70 -3.99
CA VAL A 349 22.54 -16.02 -4.43
C VAL A 349 21.32 -16.56 -3.71
N ASP A 350 20.72 -15.76 -2.85
CA ASP A 350 19.40 -16.00 -2.26
C ASP A 350 18.32 -15.45 -3.21
N VAL A 351 17.68 -16.35 -3.96
CA VAL A 351 16.83 -15.98 -5.11
C VAL A 351 15.52 -15.32 -4.67
N ASP A 352 14.91 -15.84 -3.61
CA ASP A 352 13.55 -15.51 -3.20
C ASP A 352 13.29 -15.57 -1.68
N GLY A 353 14.31 -15.87 -0.87
CA GLY A 353 14.21 -15.94 0.57
C GLY A 353 14.01 -14.57 1.23
N ARG A 354 13.12 -14.53 2.24
CA ARG A 354 12.98 -13.38 3.15
C ARG A 354 13.77 -13.56 4.44
N ILE A 355 14.10 -14.80 4.80
CA ILE A 355 14.91 -15.18 5.95
C ILE A 355 16.27 -15.72 5.47
N PRO A 356 17.32 -15.68 6.31
CA PRO A 356 18.63 -16.24 5.99
C PRO A 356 18.56 -17.69 5.52
N ASN A 357 19.33 -18.03 4.49
CA ASN A 357 19.38 -19.36 3.92
C ASN A 357 20.54 -20.17 4.49
N VAL A 358 20.24 -21.17 5.32
CA VAL A 358 21.23 -21.99 6.02
C VAL A 358 22.16 -22.74 5.05
N ALA A 359 21.65 -23.23 3.91
CA ALA A 359 22.48 -23.94 2.94
C ALA A 359 23.56 -23.02 2.34
N LEU A 360 23.19 -21.76 2.02
CA LEU A 360 24.16 -20.76 1.57
C LEU A 360 25.16 -20.37 2.67
N MET A 361 24.73 -20.33 3.94
CA MET A 361 25.63 -20.06 5.06
C MET A 361 26.66 -21.18 5.27
N LYS A 362 26.26 -22.45 5.09
CA LYS A 362 27.18 -23.59 5.15
C LYS A 362 28.17 -23.61 3.98
N LEU A 363 27.70 -23.31 2.76
CA LEU A 363 28.57 -23.09 1.59
C LEU A 363 29.57 -21.95 1.86
N SER A 364 29.13 -20.84 2.46
CA SER A 364 30.02 -19.74 2.82
C SER A 364 31.12 -20.18 3.79
N ALA A 365 30.77 -20.89 4.86
CA ALA A 365 31.73 -21.40 5.83
C ALA A 365 32.78 -22.31 5.17
N PHE A 366 32.32 -23.25 4.34
CA PHE A 366 33.18 -24.20 3.63
C PHE A 366 34.20 -23.52 2.73
N TYR A 367 33.74 -22.61 1.85
CA TYR A 367 34.63 -21.96 0.90
C TYR A 367 35.58 -20.95 1.57
N ARG A 368 35.16 -20.28 2.64
CA ARG A 368 36.04 -19.43 3.44
C ARG A 368 37.15 -20.24 4.11
N LEU A 369 36.84 -21.42 4.63
CA LEU A 369 37.84 -22.31 5.21
C LEU A 369 38.91 -22.71 4.17
N LYS A 370 38.52 -22.84 2.90
CA LYS A 370 39.43 -23.09 1.77
C LYS A 370 40.16 -21.84 1.25
N GLY A 371 40.01 -20.69 1.91
CA GLY A 371 40.70 -19.44 1.56
C GLY A 371 39.97 -18.57 0.53
N TYR A 372 38.77 -18.95 0.07
CA TYR A 372 37.97 -18.12 -0.83
C TYR A 372 37.22 -17.01 -0.10
N ARG A 373 36.91 -15.95 -0.83
CA ARG A 373 35.96 -14.92 -0.38
C ARG A 373 34.56 -15.32 -0.80
N THR A 374 33.56 -14.90 -0.04
CA THR A 374 32.15 -15.17 -0.34
C THR A 374 31.37 -13.87 -0.40
N GLN A 375 30.56 -13.69 -1.43
CA GLN A 375 29.68 -12.53 -1.57
C GLN A 375 28.22 -12.99 -1.65
N LEU A 376 27.36 -12.47 -0.77
CA LEU A 376 25.91 -12.69 -0.86
C LEU A 376 25.26 -11.66 -1.78
N ILE A 377 24.33 -12.11 -2.62
CA ILE A 377 23.35 -11.28 -3.32
C ILE A 377 21.95 -11.81 -2.99
N ARG A 378 21.01 -10.89 -2.75
CA ARG A 378 19.59 -11.22 -2.53
C ARG A 378 18.74 -10.65 -3.66
N GLY A 379 17.87 -11.49 -4.23
CA GLY A 379 16.89 -11.07 -5.24
C GLY A 379 17.48 -10.77 -6.62
N GLY A 380 16.74 -9.96 -7.39
CA GLY A 380 16.81 -9.84 -8.85
C GLY A 380 17.78 -8.83 -9.46
N HIS A 381 18.59 -8.14 -8.64
CA HIS A 381 19.38 -6.98 -9.09
C HIS A 381 20.87 -7.24 -8.87
N TRP A 382 21.59 -7.49 -9.95
CA TRP A 382 23.01 -7.84 -9.92
C TRP A 382 23.76 -7.20 -11.09
N ASP A 383 24.98 -6.73 -10.84
CA ASP A 383 25.94 -6.35 -11.87
C ASP A 383 27.32 -6.91 -11.49
N VAL A 384 27.50 -8.18 -11.86
CA VAL A 384 28.73 -8.95 -11.63
C VAL A 384 29.24 -9.45 -12.98
N LYS A 385 30.51 -9.14 -13.30
CA LYS A 385 31.13 -9.43 -14.61
C LYS A 385 31.87 -10.77 -14.69
N SER A 386 32.52 -11.22 -13.61
CA SER A 386 33.26 -12.49 -13.54
C SER A 386 33.30 -13.00 -12.10
N VAL A 387 33.11 -14.30 -11.92
CA VAL A 387 33.13 -15.01 -10.63
C VAL A 387 33.69 -16.42 -10.86
N GLU A 388 34.33 -16.99 -9.84
CA GLU A 388 34.86 -18.34 -9.91
C GLU A 388 33.74 -19.38 -9.97
N GLN A 389 32.78 -19.25 -9.04
CA GLN A 389 31.64 -20.16 -8.94
C GLN A 389 30.44 -19.44 -8.35
N VAL A 390 29.24 -19.85 -8.80
CA VAL A 390 27.96 -19.33 -8.31
C VAL A 390 27.16 -20.44 -7.67
N PHE A 391 26.70 -20.23 -6.44
CA PHE A 391 25.68 -21.07 -5.80
C PHE A 391 24.41 -20.28 -5.58
N ALA A 392 23.30 -20.75 -6.13
CA ALA A 392 21.99 -20.12 -5.90
C ALA A 392 21.04 -21.05 -5.15
N SER A 393 20.24 -20.48 -4.25
CA SER A 393 19.17 -21.20 -3.57
C SER A 393 17.82 -20.56 -3.85
N CYS A 394 16.87 -21.35 -4.34
CA CYS A 394 15.51 -20.95 -4.63
C CYS A 394 14.54 -21.82 -3.83
N VAL A 395 13.78 -21.17 -2.93
CA VAL A 395 12.89 -21.84 -1.98
C VAL A 395 11.49 -22.03 -2.58
N PHE A 396 11.01 -21.09 -3.40
CA PHE A 396 9.65 -21.08 -3.92
C PHE A 396 9.61 -21.40 -5.42
N ASN A 397 8.65 -22.22 -5.84
CA ASN A 397 8.37 -22.51 -7.25
C ASN A 397 7.39 -21.51 -7.90
N SER A 398 7.52 -20.21 -7.58
CA SER A 398 6.64 -19.19 -8.17
C SER A 398 7.11 -18.77 -9.57
N ALA A 399 6.20 -18.34 -10.44
CA ALA A 399 6.59 -17.82 -11.77
C ALA A 399 7.63 -16.68 -11.68
N THR A 400 7.55 -15.84 -10.65
CA THR A 400 8.55 -14.78 -10.39
C THR A 400 9.91 -15.36 -9.98
N SER A 401 9.92 -16.38 -9.12
CA SER A 401 11.14 -17.10 -8.71
C SER A 401 11.78 -17.78 -9.91
N LEU A 402 11.01 -18.54 -10.69
CA LEU A 402 11.49 -19.21 -11.90
C LEU A 402 12.04 -18.24 -12.94
N ARG A 403 11.44 -17.06 -13.11
CA ARG A 403 11.99 -16.01 -13.98
C ARG A 403 13.36 -15.53 -13.51
N ARG A 404 13.59 -15.40 -12.21
CA ARG A 404 14.91 -15.03 -11.66
C ARG A 404 15.92 -16.14 -11.90
N VAL A 405 15.52 -17.39 -11.67
CA VAL A 405 16.32 -18.59 -11.94
C VAL A 405 16.74 -18.64 -13.41
N TRP A 406 15.82 -18.40 -14.35
CA TRP A 406 16.11 -18.35 -15.78
C TRP A 406 17.17 -17.30 -16.12
N LYS A 407 17.03 -16.07 -15.61
CA LYS A 407 18.03 -15.01 -15.82
C LYS A 407 19.41 -15.34 -15.23
N LEU A 408 19.45 -16.05 -14.11
CA LEU A 408 20.71 -16.52 -13.52
C LEU A 408 21.38 -17.57 -14.41
N ARG A 409 20.60 -18.52 -14.97
CA ARG A 409 21.11 -19.51 -15.92
C ARG A 409 21.66 -18.87 -17.19
N GLU A 410 20.90 -17.96 -17.79
CA GLU A 410 21.33 -17.20 -18.98
C GLU A 410 22.65 -16.47 -18.74
N ARG A 411 22.86 -15.95 -17.53
CA ARG A 411 24.03 -15.14 -17.20
C ARG A 411 25.28 -15.95 -16.87
N PHE A 412 25.14 -16.98 -16.03
CA PHE A 412 26.29 -17.68 -15.44
C PHE A 412 26.56 -19.05 -16.07
N GLY A 413 25.63 -19.57 -16.88
CA GLY A 413 25.81 -20.84 -17.58
C GLY A 413 26.28 -21.97 -16.65
N ASP A 414 27.34 -22.65 -17.08
CA ASP A 414 27.89 -23.83 -16.40
C ASP A 414 28.65 -23.50 -15.11
N ALA A 415 29.03 -22.25 -14.86
CA ALA A 415 29.71 -21.84 -13.63
C ALA A 415 28.79 -21.83 -12.39
N MET A 416 27.52 -22.20 -12.56
CA MET A 416 26.48 -22.09 -11.54
C MET A 416 25.93 -23.45 -11.10
N THR A 417 25.87 -23.66 -9.79
CA THR A 417 25.10 -24.72 -9.15
C THR A 417 23.88 -24.11 -8.46
N MET A 418 22.71 -24.71 -8.64
CA MET A 418 21.47 -24.23 -8.02
C MET A 418 20.73 -25.32 -7.30
N GLY A 419 20.12 -24.97 -6.16
CA GLY A 419 19.29 -25.87 -5.40
C GLY A 419 18.15 -25.17 -4.65
N GLY A 420 17.55 -25.91 -3.74
CA GLY A 420 16.43 -25.46 -2.93
C GLY A 420 15.10 -26.08 -3.38
N SER A 421 14.12 -26.03 -2.46
CA SER A 421 12.85 -26.74 -2.61
C SER A 421 11.99 -26.25 -3.77
N GLY A 422 12.24 -25.06 -4.30
CA GLY A 422 11.55 -24.54 -5.47
C GLY A 422 12.02 -25.17 -6.79
N LEU A 423 13.14 -25.88 -6.79
CA LEU A 423 13.77 -26.47 -7.98
C LEU A 423 13.86 -27.99 -7.92
N ASP A 424 14.43 -28.52 -6.83
CA ASP A 424 14.61 -29.96 -6.66
C ASP A 424 14.55 -30.34 -5.17
N LEU A 425 13.56 -31.17 -4.81
CA LEU A 425 13.36 -31.67 -3.45
C LEU A 425 14.38 -32.75 -3.05
N LYS A 426 15.05 -33.41 -4.00
CA LYS A 426 16.01 -34.49 -3.76
C LYS A 426 17.45 -34.00 -3.69
N LEU A 427 17.76 -32.83 -4.26
CA LEU A 427 19.11 -32.27 -4.22
C LEU A 427 19.56 -32.00 -2.76
N ARG A 428 20.75 -32.48 -2.41
CA ARG A 428 21.38 -32.29 -1.09
C ARG A 428 22.73 -31.61 -1.25
N LEU A 429 23.16 -30.89 -0.22
CA LEU A 429 24.55 -30.49 -0.12
C LEU A 429 25.43 -31.75 0.06
N PRO A 430 26.68 -31.72 -0.42
CA PRO A 430 27.67 -32.73 -0.04
C PRO A 430 27.80 -32.82 1.48
N ALA A 431 28.04 -34.02 2.02
CA ALA A 431 28.09 -34.26 3.46
C ALA A 431 29.08 -33.34 4.19
N GLU A 432 30.27 -33.16 3.62
CA GLU A 432 31.31 -32.26 4.15
C GLU A 432 30.85 -30.79 4.27
N ILE A 433 29.92 -30.34 3.42
CA ILE A 433 29.35 -28.99 3.47
C ILE A 433 28.13 -28.98 4.40
N GLU A 434 27.30 -30.02 4.38
CA GLU A 434 26.14 -30.13 5.29
C GLU A 434 26.56 -30.21 6.75
N GLU A 435 27.72 -30.79 7.08
CA GLU A 435 28.26 -30.85 8.44
C GLU A 435 28.90 -29.52 8.90
N MET A 436 29.14 -28.57 7.99
CA MET A 436 29.72 -27.28 8.38
C MET A 436 28.78 -26.48 9.29
N PRO A 437 29.34 -25.73 10.28
CA PRO A 437 28.59 -24.70 10.97
C PRO A 437 28.12 -23.62 9.99
N ALA A 438 26.97 -23.00 10.27
CA ALA A 438 26.47 -21.91 9.46
C ALA A 438 27.32 -20.64 9.65
N ASP A 439 27.73 -20.00 8.55
CA ASP A 439 28.37 -18.68 8.58
C ASP A 439 27.35 -17.57 8.89
N PHE A 440 27.17 -17.26 10.19
CA PHE A 440 26.30 -16.19 10.67
C PHE A 440 26.77 -14.76 10.31
N SER A 441 27.94 -14.59 9.69
CA SER A 441 28.39 -13.30 9.18
C SER A 441 27.88 -13.00 7.77
N LEU A 442 27.38 -14.02 7.05
CA LEU A 442 26.91 -13.88 5.67
C LEU A 442 25.67 -12.98 5.56
N TYR A 443 24.77 -13.07 6.54
CA TYR A 443 23.57 -12.23 6.62
C TYR A 443 23.74 -11.23 7.77
N SER A 444 23.51 -9.94 7.47
CA SER A 444 23.66 -8.88 8.48
C SER A 444 22.71 -9.04 9.68
N GLU A 445 21.54 -9.60 9.43
CA GLU A 445 20.48 -9.82 10.42
C GLU A 445 20.72 -11.03 11.35
N THR A 446 21.74 -11.86 11.12
CA THR A 446 22.04 -13.04 11.96
C THR A 446 23.14 -12.81 12.99
N ARG A 447 23.56 -11.56 13.20
CA ARG A 447 24.64 -11.25 14.14
C ARG A 447 24.30 -11.65 15.57
N ASP A 448 23.10 -11.30 16.05
CA ASP A 448 22.65 -11.52 17.43
C ASP A 448 21.71 -12.72 17.59
N MET A 449 21.44 -13.46 16.52
CA MET A 449 20.52 -14.60 16.54
C MET A 449 21.02 -15.77 15.70
N ALA A 450 20.84 -16.98 16.23
CA ALA A 450 21.03 -18.22 15.48
C ALA A 450 19.80 -18.52 14.62
N ILE A 451 20.01 -19.28 13.55
CA ILE A 451 18.95 -19.78 12.68
C ILE A 451 19.36 -21.13 12.11
N GLY A 452 18.50 -22.13 12.21
CA GLY A 452 18.82 -23.48 11.78
C GLY A 452 17.85 -24.53 12.29
N PHE A 453 18.31 -25.78 12.30
CA PHE A 453 17.53 -26.95 12.63
C PHE A 453 18.18 -27.68 13.81
N LEU A 454 17.39 -28.04 14.82
CA LEU A 454 17.80 -29.07 15.79
C LEU A 454 17.38 -30.45 15.31
N THR A 455 16.20 -30.52 14.70
CA THR A 455 15.60 -31.71 14.12
C THR A 455 15.12 -31.43 12.70
N ARG A 456 15.01 -32.48 11.90
CA ARG A 456 14.38 -32.46 10.57
C ARG A 456 13.46 -33.66 10.42
N GLY A 457 12.46 -33.51 9.57
CA GLY A 457 11.48 -34.55 9.27
C GLY A 457 10.18 -34.40 10.04
N CYS A 458 9.15 -35.06 9.53
CA CYS A 458 7.80 -35.05 10.09
C CYS A 458 7.12 -36.39 9.78
N PRO A 459 6.46 -37.06 10.74
CA PRO A 459 5.86 -38.37 10.50
C PRO A 459 4.52 -38.26 9.76
N PHE A 460 3.93 -37.06 9.70
CA PHE A 460 2.64 -36.83 9.06
C PHE A 460 2.77 -36.72 7.55
N LYS A 461 1.88 -37.40 6.82
CA LYS A 461 1.86 -37.42 5.34
C LYS A 461 0.82 -36.44 4.79
N CYS A 462 0.83 -35.20 5.28
CA CYS A 462 -0.10 -34.17 4.82
C CYS A 462 0.06 -33.96 3.30
N PRO A 463 -1.02 -34.04 2.50
CA PRO A 463 -0.93 -34.06 1.04
C PRO A 463 -0.41 -32.76 0.41
N PHE A 464 -0.48 -31.65 1.15
CA PHE A 464 0.05 -30.35 0.75
C PHE A 464 1.53 -30.15 1.11
N CYS A 465 2.16 -31.07 1.85
CA CYS A 465 3.45 -30.82 2.49
C CYS A 465 4.61 -31.51 1.78
N VAL A 466 5.71 -30.77 1.53
CA VAL A 466 6.93 -31.33 0.94
C VAL A 466 7.79 -32.14 1.92
N VAL A 467 7.60 -31.94 3.22
CA VAL A 467 8.53 -32.43 4.26
C VAL A 467 8.69 -33.95 4.23
N PRO A 468 7.65 -34.79 4.12
CA PRO A 468 7.84 -36.24 4.17
C PRO A 468 8.71 -36.76 3.01
N GLN A 469 8.58 -36.17 1.83
CA GLN A 469 9.42 -36.50 0.66
C GLN A 469 10.83 -35.92 0.78
N LYS A 470 10.95 -34.72 1.34
CA LYS A 470 12.21 -33.98 1.43
C LYS A 470 13.08 -34.44 2.60
N GLU A 471 12.55 -34.46 3.81
CA GLU A 471 13.32 -34.64 5.04
C GLU A 471 13.10 -36.01 5.69
N GLY A 472 11.98 -36.69 5.38
CA GLY A 472 11.68 -38.03 5.89
C GLY A 472 11.17 -38.03 7.34
N LEU A 473 11.50 -39.10 8.07
CA LEU A 473 11.10 -39.28 9.47
C LEU A 473 11.87 -38.32 10.41
N PRO A 474 11.26 -37.91 11.54
CA PRO A 474 11.92 -37.05 12.51
C PRO A 474 13.24 -37.62 13.03
N ARG A 475 14.30 -36.81 12.96
CA ARG A 475 15.62 -37.12 13.48
C ARG A 475 16.34 -35.85 13.93
N GLN A 476 17.23 -35.98 14.90
CA GLN A 476 18.11 -34.88 15.30
C GLN A 476 19.21 -34.65 14.26
N VAL A 477 19.55 -33.39 14.00
CA VAL A 477 20.60 -32.94 13.06
C VAL A 477 21.63 -32.03 13.70
N SER A 478 21.35 -31.47 14.89
CA SER A 478 22.29 -30.63 15.62
C SER A 478 21.95 -30.61 17.11
N SER A 479 22.93 -30.29 17.94
CA SER A 479 22.72 -29.93 19.34
C SER A 479 22.39 -28.44 19.49
N LEU A 480 21.88 -28.06 20.68
CA LEU A 480 21.59 -26.66 20.97
C LEU A 480 22.87 -25.81 21.03
N ASP A 481 23.97 -26.38 21.53
CA ASP A 481 25.27 -25.69 21.61
C ASP A 481 25.87 -25.42 20.23
N GLU A 482 25.85 -26.42 19.33
CA GLU A 482 26.30 -26.28 17.94
C GLU A 482 25.50 -25.20 17.18
N LEU A 483 24.17 -25.19 17.35
CA LEU A 483 23.32 -24.24 16.66
C LEU A 483 23.47 -22.81 17.19
N LEU A 484 23.50 -22.65 18.52
CA LEU A 484 23.51 -21.32 19.14
C LEU A 484 24.86 -20.63 18.98
N GLN A 485 25.97 -21.36 19.11
CA GLN A 485 27.32 -20.79 19.19
C GLN A 485 27.37 -19.59 20.15
N ASN A 486 26.93 -19.80 21.39
CA ASN A 486 26.83 -18.80 22.47
C ASN A 486 25.76 -17.70 22.30
N ARG A 487 24.90 -17.77 21.28
CA ARG A 487 23.75 -16.85 21.16
C ARG A 487 22.60 -17.26 22.07
N THR A 488 21.74 -16.31 22.42
CA THR A 488 20.55 -16.53 23.27
C THR A 488 19.23 -16.45 22.50
N LYS A 489 19.26 -16.00 21.25
CA LYS A 489 18.12 -15.91 20.33
C LYS A 489 18.27 -16.95 19.23
N VAL A 490 17.19 -17.68 18.92
CA VAL A 490 17.21 -18.68 17.84
C VAL A 490 15.90 -18.72 17.05
N VAL A 491 16.01 -18.74 15.73
CA VAL A 491 14.92 -19.10 14.82
C VAL A 491 15.06 -20.58 14.43
N LEU A 492 14.14 -21.41 14.91
CA LEU A 492 14.10 -22.82 14.60
C LEU A 492 13.32 -23.06 13.31
N LEU A 493 13.95 -23.78 12.39
CA LEU A 493 13.40 -24.18 11.11
C LEU A 493 12.89 -25.62 11.11
N ASP A 494 12.97 -26.32 12.25
CA ASP A 494 12.50 -27.68 12.48
C ASP A 494 11.10 -27.93 11.91
N ASP A 495 10.94 -28.94 11.06
CA ASP A 495 9.68 -29.19 10.36
C ASP A 495 8.51 -29.52 11.32
N ASN A 496 8.81 -30.28 12.38
CA ASN A 496 7.90 -30.51 13.50
C ASN A 496 8.70 -30.99 14.73
N ILE A 497 9.26 -30.05 15.48
CA ILE A 497 10.10 -30.39 16.65
C ILE A 497 9.38 -31.28 17.67
N LEU A 498 8.06 -31.14 17.83
CA LEU A 498 7.27 -31.92 18.80
C LEU A 498 7.06 -33.38 18.39
N ALA A 499 7.30 -33.71 17.11
CA ALA A 499 7.24 -35.07 16.59
C ALA A 499 8.55 -35.84 16.80
N TYR A 500 9.63 -35.17 17.20
CA TYR A 500 10.87 -35.85 17.58
C TYR A 500 10.66 -36.60 18.93
N PRO A 501 11.03 -37.89 19.04
CA PRO A 501 10.79 -38.66 20.26
C PRO A 501 11.39 -38.06 21.54
N GLN A 502 12.52 -37.35 21.44
CA GLN A 502 13.18 -36.68 22.56
C GLN A 502 12.96 -35.16 22.59
N ALA A 503 11.88 -34.67 21.98
CA ALA A 503 11.56 -33.23 21.96
C ALA A 503 11.56 -32.60 23.35
N ASP A 504 11.09 -33.32 24.36
CA ASP A 504 10.96 -32.82 25.73
C ASP A 504 12.33 -32.47 26.34
N ASN A 505 13.41 -33.18 25.95
CA ASN A 505 14.77 -32.86 26.37
C ASN A 505 15.22 -31.52 25.78
N LEU A 506 15.00 -31.31 24.47
CA LEU A 506 15.33 -30.07 23.79
C LEU A 506 14.54 -28.88 24.37
N LEU A 507 13.24 -29.06 24.61
CA LEU A 507 12.39 -28.02 25.21
C LEU A 507 12.81 -27.70 26.65
N SER A 508 13.15 -28.72 27.45
CA SER A 508 13.65 -28.55 28.82
C SER A 508 14.94 -27.76 28.85
N GLU A 509 15.86 -28.05 27.93
CA GLU A 509 17.13 -27.34 27.80
C GLU A 509 16.94 -25.87 27.40
N MET A 510 16.08 -25.60 26.40
CA MET A 510 15.73 -24.22 26.02
C MET A 510 15.10 -23.44 27.18
N ALA A 511 14.20 -24.10 27.94
CA ALA A 511 13.53 -23.51 29.10
C ALA A 511 14.51 -23.22 30.25
N ALA A 512 15.45 -24.14 30.52
CA ALA A 512 16.46 -23.97 31.55
C ALA A 512 17.41 -22.80 31.23
N ARG A 513 17.79 -22.66 29.95
CA ARG A 513 18.65 -21.58 29.44
C ARG A 513 17.90 -20.26 29.19
N LYS A 514 16.56 -20.23 29.35
CA LYS A 514 15.69 -19.07 29.12
C LYS A 514 15.87 -18.44 27.74
N LEU A 515 16.02 -19.27 26.71
CA LEU A 515 16.26 -18.80 25.35
C LEU A 515 15.05 -18.05 24.79
N ASP A 516 15.34 -17.04 23.98
CA ASP A 516 14.37 -16.41 23.09
C ASP A 516 14.26 -17.27 21.82
N VAL A 517 13.12 -17.93 21.62
CA VAL A 517 12.93 -18.93 20.56
C VAL A 517 11.79 -18.52 19.65
N ASN A 518 12.05 -18.49 18.35
CA ASN A 518 11.00 -18.42 17.32
C ASN A 518 10.82 -19.79 16.67
N PHE A 519 9.65 -20.39 16.84
CA PHE A 519 9.25 -21.63 16.18
C PHE A 519 8.66 -21.32 14.80
N ASN A 520 9.52 -21.11 13.80
CA ASN A 520 9.12 -20.54 12.50
C ASN A 520 8.20 -21.47 11.68
N GLN A 521 8.32 -22.80 11.84
CA GLN A 521 7.47 -23.78 11.16
C GLN A 521 6.21 -24.17 11.96
N THR A 522 5.86 -23.38 12.97
CA THR A 522 4.76 -23.65 13.92
C THR A 522 4.96 -24.89 14.80
N LEU A 523 4.22 -24.96 15.89
CA LEU A 523 4.11 -26.11 16.77
C LEU A 523 2.81 -26.87 16.43
N ASP A 524 2.88 -28.21 16.41
CA ASP A 524 1.68 -29.04 16.27
C ASP A 524 0.95 -29.15 17.61
N LEU A 525 -0.15 -28.40 17.74
CA LEU A 525 -0.94 -28.36 18.98
C LEU A 525 -1.54 -29.73 19.35
N ARG A 526 -1.70 -30.65 18.39
CA ARG A 526 -2.17 -32.02 18.66
C ARG A 526 -1.15 -32.82 19.49
N LEU A 527 0.13 -32.49 19.36
CA LEU A 527 1.23 -33.12 20.08
C LEU A 527 1.57 -32.44 21.41
N VAL A 528 0.80 -31.42 21.82
CA VAL A 528 0.99 -30.76 23.11
C VAL A 528 0.23 -31.50 24.21
N ASN A 529 0.92 -31.82 25.29
CA ASN A 529 0.35 -32.28 26.56
C ASN A 529 0.63 -31.24 27.67
N LYS A 530 0.26 -31.55 28.91
CA LYS A 530 0.41 -30.64 30.05
C LYS A 530 1.88 -30.30 30.32
N GLU A 531 2.77 -31.28 30.18
CA GLU A 531 4.21 -31.18 30.42
C GLU A 531 4.87 -30.27 29.36
N ARG A 532 4.61 -30.52 28.08
CA ARG A 532 5.09 -29.71 26.95
C ARG A 532 4.57 -28.28 27.02
N ALA A 533 3.29 -28.08 27.36
CA ALA A 533 2.75 -26.73 27.55
C ALA A 533 3.47 -25.98 28.69
N SER A 534 3.81 -26.68 29.79
CA SER A 534 4.59 -26.13 30.89
C SER A 534 6.00 -25.72 30.46
N LEU A 535 6.69 -26.54 29.68
CA LEU A 535 8.00 -26.22 29.13
C LEU A 535 7.95 -25.03 28.16
N LEU A 536 7.01 -25.04 27.21
CA LEU A 536 6.82 -23.96 26.23
C LEU A 536 6.47 -22.61 26.87
N ARG A 537 5.78 -22.60 28.02
CA ARG A 537 5.56 -21.36 28.79
C ARG A 537 6.83 -20.81 29.46
N ARG A 538 7.79 -21.69 29.76
CA ARG A 538 9.08 -21.30 30.36
C ARG A 538 10.11 -20.86 29.32
N ILE A 539 9.91 -21.26 28.06
CA ILE A 539 10.67 -20.75 26.91
C ILE A 539 10.13 -19.37 26.55
N ASN A 540 11.01 -18.41 26.27
CA ASN A 540 10.60 -17.11 25.77
C ASN A 540 10.22 -17.25 24.28
N CYS A 541 9.00 -17.69 23.99
CA CYS A 541 8.51 -17.83 22.63
C CYS A 541 8.30 -16.45 22.00
N ARG A 542 8.97 -16.15 20.87
CA ARG A 542 8.99 -14.83 20.23
C ARG A 542 8.57 -14.88 18.77
N ASN A 543 8.11 -13.73 18.26
CA ASN A 543 8.01 -13.53 16.81
C ASN A 543 9.42 -13.47 16.16
N TYR A 544 9.48 -13.56 14.83
CA TYR A 544 10.75 -13.54 14.07
C TYR A 544 11.68 -12.36 14.38
N ARG A 545 11.12 -11.18 14.71
CA ARG A 545 11.91 -9.97 15.06
C ARG A 545 12.35 -9.93 16.52
N PHE A 546 12.02 -10.94 17.33
CA PHE A 546 12.29 -10.98 18.77
C PHE A 546 11.76 -9.76 19.55
N SER A 547 10.69 -9.13 19.04
CA SER A 547 10.18 -7.86 19.56
C SER A 547 8.95 -8.02 20.46
N ARG A 548 8.32 -9.19 20.44
CA ARG A 548 7.15 -9.51 21.28
C ARG A 548 7.05 -11.01 21.50
N ALA A 549 6.40 -11.39 22.60
CA ALA A 549 5.98 -12.77 22.80
C ALA A 549 5.06 -13.21 21.64
N ASN A 550 5.26 -14.42 21.15
CA ASN A 550 4.37 -15.01 20.16
C ASN A 550 4.48 -16.54 20.16
N TYR A 551 3.32 -17.20 20.11
CA TYR A 551 3.22 -18.63 19.88
C TYR A 551 2.69 -18.89 18.47
N HIS A 552 3.31 -19.80 17.73
CA HIS A 552 2.88 -20.16 16.39
C HIS A 552 2.33 -21.59 16.40
N PHE A 553 1.07 -21.77 16.04
CA PHE A 553 0.42 -23.08 15.84
C PHE A 553 -0.09 -23.18 14.39
N SER A 554 -0.36 -24.39 13.92
CA SER A 554 -1.01 -24.63 12.62
C SER A 554 -2.42 -25.17 12.79
N LEU A 555 -3.32 -24.77 11.88
CA LEU A 555 -4.66 -25.34 11.76
C LEU A 555 -5.07 -25.37 10.29
N ASN A 556 -5.10 -26.56 9.69
CA ASN A 556 -5.32 -26.71 8.25
C ASN A 556 -6.62 -27.44 7.87
N ASN A 557 -7.30 -28.08 8.81
CA ASN A 557 -8.59 -28.72 8.60
C ASN A 557 -9.47 -28.59 9.87
N THR A 558 -10.66 -29.16 9.84
CA THR A 558 -11.62 -29.18 10.96
C THR A 558 -11.43 -30.36 11.91
N ASP A 559 -10.45 -31.23 11.64
CA ASP A 559 -10.19 -32.40 12.44
C ASP A 559 -9.69 -32.03 13.85
N HIS A 560 -10.07 -32.83 14.84
CA HIS A 560 -9.53 -32.80 16.19
C HIS A 560 -9.72 -31.48 16.98
N PHE A 561 -10.68 -30.62 16.63
CA PHE A 561 -10.95 -29.37 17.36
C PHE A 561 -11.06 -29.54 18.87
N GLU A 562 -11.76 -30.58 19.36
CA GLU A 562 -11.88 -30.85 20.79
C GLU A 562 -10.53 -31.17 21.46
N ALA A 563 -9.70 -31.99 20.81
CA ALA A 563 -8.36 -32.29 21.30
C ALA A 563 -7.47 -31.03 21.29
N MET A 564 -7.54 -30.24 20.21
CA MET A 564 -6.79 -28.99 20.10
C MET A 564 -7.24 -27.98 21.16
N ARG A 565 -8.54 -27.84 21.42
CA ARG A 565 -9.09 -26.95 22.46
C ARG A 565 -8.59 -27.37 23.85
N ARG A 566 -8.64 -28.66 24.16
CA ARG A 566 -8.10 -29.21 25.41
C ARG A 566 -6.61 -28.91 25.56
N ASN A 567 -5.82 -29.18 24.51
CA ASN A 567 -4.38 -28.98 24.52
C ASN A 567 -4.01 -27.49 24.62
N TYR A 568 -4.77 -26.61 23.96
CA TYR A 568 -4.67 -25.16 24.10
C TYR A 568 -4.93 -24.72 25.55
N GLY A 569 -5.92 -25.34 26.20
CA GLY A 569 -6.27 -25.08 27.59
C GLY A 569 -5.11 -25.27 28.57
N TYR A 570 -4.15 -26.15 28.27
CA TYR A 570 -2.97 -26.35 29.12
C TYR A 570 -2.07 -25.11 29.22
N PHE A 571 -2.13 -24.17 28.27
CA PHE A 571 -1.38 -22.92 28.33
C PHE A 571 -2.01 -21.86 29.22
N SER A 572 -3.33 -21.95 29.47
CA SER A 572 -4.09 -20.96 30.26
C SER A 572 -3.97 -19.52 29.74
N PHE A 573 -3.92 -19.33 28.41
CA PHE A 573 -3.97 -18.00 27.79
C PHE A 573 -5.27 -17.27 28.14
N LYS A 574 -5.21 -15.94 28.33
CA LYS A 574 -6.35 -15.13 28.77
C LYS A 574 -6.48 -13.80 28.05
N LYS A 575 -5.37 -13.22 27.58
CA LYS A 575 -5.31 -11.84 27.13
C LYS A 575 -4.86 -11.77 25.68
N ARG A 576 -5.28 -10.71 24.98
CA ARG A 576 -4.79 -10.40 23.63
C ARG A 576 -3.26 -10.22 23.56
N SER A 577 -2.64 -9.82 24.67
CA SER A 577 -1.18 -9.69 24.79
C SER A 577 -0.42 -11.01 24.72
N ASP A 578 -1.09 -12.15 24.90
CA ASP A 578 -0.47 -13.48 24.81
C ASP A 578 -0.04 -13.80 23.37
N ASN A 579 -0.64 -13.13 22.38
CA ASN A 579 -0.26 -13.14 20.96
C ASN A 579 -0.07 -14.58 20.42
N VAL A 580 -1.16 -15.31 20.26
CA VAL A 580 -1.12 -16.69 19.75
C VAL A 580 -1.56 -16.72 18.29
N GLU A 581 -0.62 -16.95 17.38
CA GLU A 581 -0.87 -16.98 15.93
C GLU A 581 -1.18 -18.41 15.47
N PHE A 582 -2.27 -18.57 14.74
CA PHE A 582 -2.60 -19.78 14.00
C PHE A 582 -2.33 -19.56 12.52
N VAL A 583 -1.37 -20.30 11.97
CA VAL A 583 -1.13 -20.36 10.53
C VAL A 583 -2.17 -21.29 9.90
N CYS A 584 -3.00 -20.72 9.02
CA CYS A 584 -4.08 -21.43 8.33
C CYS A 584 -3.88 -21.39 6.83
N MET A 585 -3.74 -22.57 6.23
CA MET A 585 -3.73 -22.68 4.79
C MET A 585 -5.15 -22.64 4.21
N TYR A 586 -5.32 -21.94 3.08
CA TYR A 586 -6.56 -21.90 2.32
C TYR A 586 -6.35 -22.21 0.84
N GLY A 587 -7.44 -22.56 0.14
CA GLY A 587 -7.43 -22.92 -1.27
C GLY A 587 -6.86 -24.32 -1.53
N PHE A 588 -7.01 -25.23 -0.55
CA PHE A 588 -6.63 -26.64 -0.67
C PHE A 588 -7.52 -27.47 0.27
N ASP A 589 -8.23 -28.45 -0.29
CA ASP A 589 -8.88 -29.56 0.43
C ASP A 589 -9.77 -29.12 1.62
N THR A 590 -10.46 -27.99 1.44
CA THR A 590 -11.41 -27.40 2.39
C THR A 590 -12.54 -26.73 1.63
N THR A 591 -13.74 -26.75 2.18
CA THR A 591 -14.92 -26.00 1.73
C THR A 591 -15.02 -24.64 2.41
N LEU A 592 -15.86 -23.75 1.90
CA LEU A 592 -16.15 -22.47 2.56
C LEU A 592 -16.73 -22.69 3.98
N ALA A 593 -17.57 -23.70 4.17
CA ALA A 593 -18.15 -24.01 5.48
C ALA A 593 -17.07 -24.40 6.50
N GLU A 594 -16.11 -25.24 6.09
CA GLU A 594 -14.97 -25.62 6.93
C GLU A 594 -14.04 -24.43 7.21
N ASP A 595 -13.82 -23.53 6.24
CA ASP A 595 -13.07 -22.29 6.46
C ASP A 595 -13.73 -21.43 7.54
N VAL A 596 -15.05 -21.23 7.45
CA VAL A 596 -15.84 -20.50 8.47
C VAL A 596 -15.70 -21.17 9.84
N GLU A 597 -15.78 -22.50 9.89
CA GLU A 597 -15.66 -23.27 11.14
C GLU A 597 -14.26 -23.13 11.77
N ARG A 598 -13.19 -23.26 10.97
CA ARG A 598 -11.80 -23.07 11.41
C ARG A 598 -11.60 -21.66 11.99
N PHE A 599 -12.10 -20.63 11.33
CA PHE A 599 -11.96 -19.25 11.84
C PHE A 599 -12.81 -18.99 13.09
N ARG A 600 -14.01 -19.57 13.20
CA ARG A 600 -14.81 -19.54 14.43
C ARG A 600 -14.08 -20.22 15.59
N PHE A 601 -13.51 -21.40 15.34
CA PHE A 601 -12.73 -22.13 16.30
C PHE A 601 -11.58 -21.26 16.84
N ILE A 602 -10.75 -20.68 15.97
CA ILE A 602 -9.65 -19.80 16.39
C ILE A 602 -10.18 -18.58 17.15
N ARG A 603 -11.28 -17.96 16.68
CA ARG A 603 -11.85 -16.78 17.34
C ARG A 603 -12.35 -17.08 18.76
N SER A 604 -12.76 -18.32 19.01
CA SER A 604 -13.18 -18.81 20.34
C SER A 604 -12.02 -19.02 21.32
N LEU A 605 -10.77 -19.05 20.85
CA LEU A 605 -9.60 -19.28 21.68
C LEU A 605 -9.04 -17.94 22.25
N PRO A 606 -8.86 -17.81 23.58
CA PRO A 606 -8.37 -16.58 24.19
C PRO A 606 -6.97 -16.18 23.71
N GLY A 607 -6.82 -14.96 23.18
CA GLY A 607 -5.53 -14.45 22.72
C GLY A 607 -5.09 -14.95 21.33
N ALA A 608 -5.89 -15.81 20.70
CA ALA A 608 -5.62 -16.35 19.38
C ALA A 608 -5.98 -15.37 18.24
N TYR A 609 -5.22 -15.46 17.15
CA TYR A 609 -5.48 -14.77 15.89
C TYR A 609 -4.96 -15.59 14.72
N VAL A 610 -5.42 -15.26 13.51
CA VAL A 610 -5.10 -16.02 12.32
C VAL A 610 -4.04 -15.33 11.45
N PHE A 611 -3.14 -16.12 10.91
CA PHE A 611 -2.30 -15.82 9.77
C PHE A 611 -2.68 -16.74 8.62
N VAL A 612 -3.32 -16.21 7.58
CA VAL A 612 -3.74 -17.00 6.42
C VAL A 612 -2.63 -17.08 5.37
N GLN A 613 -2.47 -18.26 4.78
CA GLN A 613 -1.53 -18.52 3.69
C GLN A 613 -2.23 -19.26 2.56
N GLN A 614 -2.15 -18.73 1.35
CA GLN A 614 -2.68 -19.44 0.19
C GLN A 614 -1.81 -20.67 -0.09
N TYR A 615 -2.45 -21.81 -0.34
CA TYR A 615 -1.76 -22.97 -0.89
C TYR A 615 -1.04 -22.60 -2.19
N ARG A 616 0.18 -23.13 -2.34
CA ARG A 616 0.99 -22.99 -3.56
C ARG A 616 1.25 -24.38 -4.08
N PHE A 617 0.92 -24.61 -5.35
CA PHE A 617 1.18 -25.87 -6.00
C PHE A 617 2.66 -26.25 -5.91
N ILE A 618 2.89 -27.51 -5.54
CA ILE A 618 4.21 -28.13 -5.44
C ILE A 618 4.35 -29.05 -6.66
N PRO A 619 5.51 -29.05 -7.36
CA PRO A 619 5.77 -30.03 -8.41
C PRO A 619 5.53 -31.47 -7.92
N ASN A 620 4.67 -32.21 -8.62
CA ASN A 620 4.23 -33.57 -8.26
C ASN A 620 3.41 -33.68 -6.95
N GLY A 621 2.90 -32.56 -6.42
CA GLY A 621 1.95 -32.54 -5.31
C GLY A 621 0.50 -32.78 -5.75
N LYS A 622 -0.42 -33.00 -4.78
CA LYS A 622 -1.85 -33.14 -5.05
C LYS A 622 -2.40 -31.86 -5.70
N GLU A 623 -3.11 -31.99 -6.81
CA GLU A 623 -3.81 -30.86 -7.45
C GLU A 623 -4.92 -30.34 -6.54
N THR A 624 -5.21 -29.04 -6.66
CA THR A 624 -6.35 -28.44 -5.95
C THR A 624 -7.62 -28.60 -6.75
N ASP A 625 -8.59 -29.30 -6.19
CA ASP A 625 -9.98 -29.24 -6.65
C ASP A 625 -10.78 -28.32 -5.72
N LEU A 626 -11.44 -27.33 -6.32
CA LEU A 626 -12.29 -26.35 -5.63
C LEU A 626 -13.72 -26.36 -6.19
N SER A 627 -14.08 -27.38 -6.98
CA SER A 627 -15.41 -27.52 -7.57
C SER A 627 -16.51 -27.51 -6.51
N ASP A 628 -16.27 -28.18 -5.38
CA ASP A 628 -17.17 -28.28 -4.22
C ASP A 628 -16.86 -27.24 -3.12
N PHE A 629 -16.06 -26.21 -3.41
CA PHE A 629 -15.72 -25.20 -2.40
C PHE A 629 -16.94 -24.41 -1.92
N PHE A 630 -17.87 -24.12 -2.84
CA PHE A 630 -19.12 -23.42 -2.57
C PHE A 630 -20.29 -24.39 -2.61
N ASP A 631 -21.12 -24.34 -1.57
CA ASP A 631 -22.44 -24.99 -1.52
C ASP A 631 -23.56 -23.96 -1.78
N ASP A 632 -24.81 -24.40 -1.63
CA ASP A 632 -26.00 -23.55 -1.78
C ASP A 632 -26.12 -22.46 -0.71
N GLN A 633 -25.30 -22.49 0.35
CA GLN A 633 -25.26 -21.51 1.44
C GLN A 633 -24.11 -20.52 1.32
N ALA A 634 -23.46 -20.43 0.16
CA ALA A 634 -22.26 -19.60 -0.04
C ALA A 634 -22.43 -18.14 0.43
N ASP A 635 -23.56 -17.49 0.10
CA ASP A 635 -23.84 -16.10 0.49
C ASP A 635 -23.94 -15.96 2.03
N ASP A 636 -24.72 -16.83 2.68
CA ASP A 636 -24.88 -16.85 4.14
C ASP A 636 -23.56 -17.16 4.87
N LEU A 637 -22.75 -18.07 4.33
CA LEU A 637 -21.45 -18.42 4.89
C LEU A 637 -20.46 -17.25 4.77
N ILE A 638 -20.46 -16.52 3.66
CA ILE A 638 -19.65 -15.29 3.50
C ILE A 638 -20.11 -14.23 4.52
N ASP A 639 -21.41 -14.04 4.69
CA ASP A 639 -21.94 -13.08 5.68
C ASP A 639 -21.60 -13.46 7.13
N GLN A 640 -21.55 -14.75 7.43
CA GLN A 640 -21.05 -15.26 8.71
C GLN A 640 -19.54 -15.02 8.86
N LEU A 641 -18.76 -15.31 7.81
CA LEU A 641 -17.32 -15.16 7.77
C LEU A 641 -16.85 -13.72 8.05
N ILE A 642 -17.46 -12.72 7.40
CA ILE A 642 -17.06 -11.31 7.52
C ILE A 642 -17.36 -10.69 8.89
N LYS A 643 -18.17 -11.38 9.71
CA LYS A 643 -18.44 -11.03 11.11
C LYS A 643 -17.38 -11.59 12.07
N ILE A 644 -16.53 -12.52 11.62
CA ILE A 644 -15.43 -13.08 12.42
C ILE A 644 -14.24 -12.11 12.41
N CYS A 645 -14.15 -11.27 13.45
CA CYS A 645 -13.11 -10.25 13.56
C CYS A 645 -11.95 -10.68 14.47
N PHE A 646 -10.75 -10.78 13.90
CA PHE A 646 -9.49 -11.00 14.61
C PHE A 646 -8.81 -9.69 15.01
N PRO A 647 -7.93 -9.72 16.04
CA PRO A 647 -7.04 -8.59 16.32
C PRO A 647 -6.12 -8.29 15.12
N GLN A 648 -5.53 -7.10 15.06
CA GLN A 648 -4.63 -6.63 13.98
C GLN A 648 -5.32 -6.14 12.68
N ASN A 649 -6.51 -5.54 12.80
CA ASN A 649 -7.23 -4.90 11.70
C ASN A 649 -7.45 -5.80 10.48
N MET A 650 -7.64 -7.11 10.70
CA MET A 650 -7.91 -8.11 9.64
C MET A 650 -6.85 -8.20 8.54
N LYS A 651 -5.65 -7.62 8.73
CA LYS A 651 -4.64 -7.48 7.66
C LYS A 651 -4.25 -8.80 7.01
N SER A 652 -4.18 -9.88 7.78
CA SER A 652 -3.91 -11.21 7.21
C SER A 652 -5.13 -11.72 6.42
N MET A 653 -6.32 -11.69 7.04
CA MET A 653 -7.59 -12.14 6.44
C MET A 653 -7.96 -11.43 5.14
N GLU A 654 -7.55 -10.18 4.93
CA GLU A 654 -7.78 -9.48 3.66
C GLU A 654 -7.23 -10.24 2.45
N GLN A 655 -6.14 -11.00 2.60
CA GLN A 655 -5.61 -11.84 1.51
C GLN A 655 -6.58 -12.96 1.17
N TYR A 656 -7.11 -13.63 2.20
CA TYR A 656 -8.12 -14.67 2.05
C TYR A 656 -9.42 -14.11 1.45
N TYR A 657 -9.92 -12.99 1.94
CA TYR A 657 -11.13 -12.36 1.41
C TYR A 657 -10.99 -11.94 -0.06
N ARG A 658 -9.83 -11.42 -0.48
CA ARG A 658 -9.58 -11.09 -1.89
C ARG A 658 -9.55 -12.33 -2.77
N TRP A 659 -8.98 -13.42 -2.29
CA TRP A 659 -9.02 -14.71 -2.96
C TRP A 659 -10.45 -15.24 -3.05
N LEU A 660 -11.18 -15.27 -1.94
CA LEU A 660 -12.58 -15.71 -1.85
C LEU A 660 -13.50 -14.92 -2.78
N SER A 661 -13.40 -13.59 -2.75
CA SER A 661 -14.16 -12.69 -3.62
C SER A 661 -13.88 -12.97 -5.10
N ARG A 662 -12.63 -13.33 -5.44
CA ARG A 662 -12.26 -13.70 -6.82
C ARG A 662 -12.88 -15.02 -7.26
N ILE A 663 -12.72 -16.08 -6.47
CA ILE A 663 -13.28 -17.39 -6.83
C ILE A 663 -14.82 -17.39 -6.80
N TYR A 664 -15.42 -16.58 -5.90
CA TYR A 664 -16.86 -16.35 -5.86
C TYR A 664 -17.33 -15.68 -7.16
N PHE A 665 -16.65 -14.62 -7.62
CA PHE A 665 -16.98 -13.98 -8.89
C PHE A 665 -16.80 -14.93 -10.08
N GLU A 666 -15.73 -15.74 -10.09
CA GLU A 666 -15.49 -16.74 -11.14
C GLU A 666 -16.61 -17.80 -11.17
N ARG A 667 -17.15 -18.20 -10.01
CA ARG A 667 -18.24 -19.18 -9.87
C ARG A 667 -19.62 -18.62 -10.21
N PHE A 668 -19.98 -17.46 -9.66
CA PHE A 668 -21.34 -16.92 -9.71
C PHE A 668 -21.52 -15.75 -10.69
N GLY A 669 -20.43 -15.22 -11.25
CA GLY A 669 -20.48 -14.10 -12.20
C GLY A 669 -20.90 -12.75 -11.61
N LYS A 670 -20.99 -12.65 -10.27
CA LYS A 670 -21.36 -11.44 -9.52
C LYS A 670 -20.41 -11.22 -8.34
N LEU A 671 -20.34 -9.99 -7.82
CA LEU A 671 -19.58 -9.67 -6.62
C LEU A 671 -20.47 -9.82 -5.37
N HIS A 672 -19.91 -10.41 -4.31
CA HIS A 672 -20.55 -10.38 -2.99
C HIS A 672 -20.22 -9.04 -2.29
N MET A 673 -21.08 -8.03 -2.44
CA MET A 673 -20.77 -6.66 -2.01
C MET A 673 -20.41 -6.52 -0.52
N PRO A 674 -21.08 -7.19 0.45
CA PRO A 674 -20.65 -7.17 1.85
C PRO A 674 -19.20 -7.67 2.09
N LEU A 675 -18.70 -8.59 1.25
CA LEU A 675 -17.32 -9.06 1.30
C LEU A 675 -16.36 -8.01 0.76
N VAL A 676 -16.72 -7.39 -0.38
CA VAL A 676 -15.95 -6.27 -0.95
C VAL A 676 -15.84 -5.12 0.04
N ASP A 677 -16.94 -4.75 0.69
CA ASP A 677 -16.94 -3.71 1.73
C ASP A 677 -16.03 -4.09 2.90
N THR A 678 -16.04 -5.35 3.30
CA THR A 678 -15.19 -5.87 4.38
C THR A 678 -13.70 -5.84 4.02
N ILE A 679 -13.33 -6.18 2.78
CA ILE A 679 -11.94 -6.09 2.26
C ILE A 679 -11.38 -4.68 2.41
N TYR A 680 -12.22 -3.66 2.29
CA TYR A 680 -11.84 -2.24 2.29
C TYR A 680 -12.25 -1.47 3.55
N ARG A 681 -12.73 -2.17 4.58
CA ARG A 681 -13.20 -1.58 5.83
C ARG A 681 -12.09 -0.90 6.62
N TYR A 682 -10.90 -1.49 6.66
CA TYR A 682 -9.80 -1.03 7.53
C TYR A 682 -8.59 -0.49 6.76
N ASN A 683 -8.32 -1.00 5.58
CA ASN A 683 -7.09 -0.70 4.84
C ASN A 683 -7.42 -0.37 3.37
N LEU A 684 -6.69 0.60 2.80
CA LEU A 684 -6.73 0.94 1.37
C LEU A 684 -8.14 1.23 0.83
N ARG A 685 -9.00 1.88 1.63
CA ARG A 685 -10.42 2.15 1.30
C ARG A 685 -10.58 2.85 -0.06
N ASP A 686 -9.65 3.74 -0.39
CA ASP A 686 -9.53 4.44 -1.67
C ASP A 686 -9.42 3.52 -2.90
N ARG A 687 -9.06 2.25 -2.70
CA ARG A 687 -8.88 1.27 -3.79
C ARG A 687 -10.11 0.38 -4.00
N LYS A 688 -11.23 0.63 -3.32
CA LYS A 688 -12.46 -0.18 -3.44
C LYS A 688 -13.01 -0.14 -4.86
N GLY A 689 -13.28 1.05 -5.41
CA GLY A 689 -13.85 1.17 -6.75
C GLY A 689 -12.96 0.61 -7.84
N MET A 690 -11.64 0.85 -7.76
CA MET A 690 -10.69 0.25 -8.70
C MET A 690 -10.73 -1.29 -8.67
N TYR A 691 -10.93 -1.89 -7.49
CA TYR A 691 -11.08 -3.34 -7.40
C TYR A 691 -12.39 -3.84 -8.01
N ILE A 692 -13.50 -3.17 -7.74
CA ILE A 692 -14.80 -3.48 -8.34
C ILE A 692 -14.69 -3.43 -9.87
N THR A 693 -14.19 -2.31 -10.42
CA THR A 693 -13.99 -2.14 -11.86
C THR A 693 -13.07 -3.22 -12.45
N ASN A 694 -11.93 -3.49 -11.81
CA ASN A 694 -11.00 -4.52 -12.30
C ASN A 694 -11.64 -5.91 -12.32
N MET A 695 -12.44 -6.27 -11.30
CA MET A 695 -13.14 -7.56 -11.27
C MET A 695 -14.15 -7.67 -12.42
N LEU A 696 -14.94 -6.62 -12.65
CA LEU A 696 -15.96 -6.60 -13.70
C LEU A 696 -15.34 -6.62 -15.11
N THR A 697 -14.26 -5.87 -15.35
CA THR A 697 -13.59 -5.82 -16.67
C THR A 697 -12.77 -7.08 -16.97
N SER A 698 -12.13 -7.67 -15.96
CA SER A 698 -11.41 -8.95 -16.09
C SER A 698 -12.35 -10.10 -16.45
N GLY A 699 -13.57 -10.09 -15.90
CA GLY A 699 -14.61 -11.08 -16.20
C GLY A 699 -15.07 -11.05 -17.66
N THR A 700 -15.18 -9.86 -18.26
CA THR A 700 -15.58 -9.70 -19.67
C THR A 700 -14.51 -10.17 -20.66
N SER A 701 -13.22 -10.11 -20.33
CA SER A 701 -12.14 -10.60 -21.20
C SER A 701 -11.96 -12.12 -21.18
N ARG A 702 -12.52 -12.83 -20.19
CA ARG A 702 -12.49 -14.31 -20.13
C ARG A 702 -13.76 -14.97 -20.66
N ARG A 703 -14.79 -14.17 -20.98
CA ARG A 703 -16.07 -14.62 -21.57
C ARG A 703 -16.17 -14.34 -23.09
N LYS A 704 -15.14 -13.73 -23.68
CA LYS A 704 -14.88 -13.68 -25.13
C LYS A 704 -13.70 -14.58 -25.40
#